data_AF-A0AAW1ELZ8-F1
#
_entry.id   AF-A0AAW1ELZ8-F1
#
_cell.length_a   1.000
_cell.length_b   1.000
_cell.length_c   1.000
_cell.angle_alpha   90.00
_cell.angle_beta   90.00
_cell.angle_gamma   90.00
#
_symmetry.space_group_name_H-M   'P 1'
#
loop_
_entity.id
_entity.type
_entity.pdbx_description
1 polymer ?
#
loop_
_entity_poly.entity_id
_entity_poly.type
_entity_poly.pdbx_seq_one_letter_code
_entity_poly.pdbx_strand_id
1 'polypeptide(L)'
;METCPRSCTPAVRFCQKLNRLKTLDDDMMATSLKRCLSTLDLTLLGVGGMVGSGLYVLTGTVAKEIVGPAVIVSFIIAGLASLLAAFCYAEFGASIPKTGSAYMFTYVSVGEIWAFLIGWNVILENMIGGAAVARAWSGYLDSIFNHAIQNFTETHIMQWNVPFLAHYPDLLAAGILVVASFFISFGVQVSSYLNHIFSTISMVVIIFILVFGFILAEPANWSEKEGGFAPFGLSGILAGSATCFYAFVGFDVIASSSEEAKNPQKSVPIATAISLGLAAAAYILVSTVLTLMVPWHTLDPNSALADAFFRRGYSWAGVIVAIGSICAMNTVLLCNLFSLPRIVYAMAEDGLFFSIFAQVNPITKVPVNAILVFGILMATMALVFDLEALVQFLSIGTLLAYTFVAASVIVLRFQPDKTGSKGTASTSSNPSAEPSEAPSESQTINEDSGELKQYESFSDKLQLVERQASTERREVGQLKAYWEPYLGKLLGDCESGEVVGYCVLTIIVSSVSFCAVLEFGTKQLHLPIWSFTTLLVILSLAYVLSLALIWLHEPKTSSKTFQVPLVPLTPAASILINIFLMMKLSYLTWIRFTVWIAVGLFVYFGYGIWHSKEGIREMQPKDTAARYVVLPSGSLVETVQSVQPDGQLYASPHQTNPSTASTAEEDAGNR
;
A
#
# COMPACT_ATOMS: atom_id res chain seq x y z
N MET A 1 -8.15 -28.63 -12.00
CA MET A 1 -8.09 -29.29 -13.33
C MET A 1 -6.86 -30.17 -13.43
N GLU A 2 -7.03 -31.49 -13.30
CA GLU A 2 -6.02 -32.47 -13.75
C GLU A 2 -6.47 -33.07 -15.09
N THR A 3 -5.48 -33.43 -15.92
CA THR A 3 -5.56 -33.84 -17.33
C THR A 3 -5.70 -32.70 -18.34
N CYS A 4 -4.56 -32.08 -18.66
CA CYS A 4 -4.38 -31.42 -19.96
C CYS A 4 -3.18 -32.08 -20.66
N PRO A 5 -3.31 -32.54 -21.92
CA PRO A 5 -2.29 -33.31 -22.62
C PRO A 5 -1.04 -32.45 -22.86
N ARG A 6 0.10 -33.11 -23.05
CA ARG A 6 1.49 -32.57 -23.15
C ARG A 6 1.76 -31.61 -24.34
N SER A 7 0.77 -30.87 -24.82
CA SER A 7 0.87 -29.90 -25.92
C SER A 7 0.36 -28.49 -25.53
N CYS A 8 0.50 -28.07 -24.27
CA CYS A 8 0.28 -26.67 -23.92
C CYS A 8 1.39 -25.79 -24.53
N THR A 9 0.96 -24.92 -25.44
CA THR A 9 1.71 -23.91 -26.19
C THR A 9 2.67 -23.13 -25.27
N PRO A 10 3.90 -22.79 -25.69
CA PRO A 10 4.84 -21.98 -24.88
C PRO A 10 4.22 -20.68 -24.34
N ALA A 11 3.23 -20.11 -25.04
CA ALA A 11 2.46 -18.95 -24.60
C ALA A 11 1.65 -19.19 -23.30
N VAL A 12 1.06 -20.38 -23.11
CA VAL A 12 0.28 -20.70 -21.91
C VAL A 12 1.19 -20.84 -20.70
N ARG A 13 2.35 -21.50 -20.85
CA ARG A 13 3.37 -21.57 -19.79
C ARG A 13 3.93 -20.19 -19.46
N PHE A 14 4.10 -19.33 -20.46
CA PHE A 14 4.55 -17.96 -20.25
C PHE A 14 3.51 -17.15 -19.45
N CYS A 15 2.23 -17.23 -19.81
CA CYS A 15 1.15 -16.57 -19.04
C CYS A 15 1.05 -17.11 -17.61
N GLN A 16 1.22 -18.42 -17.41
CA GLN A 16 1.25 -19.02 -16.08
C GLN A 16 2.42 -18.48 -15.24
N LYS A 17 3.61 -18.31 -15.83
CA LYS A 17 4.76 -17.70 -15.12
C LYS A 17 4.48 -16.27 -14.66
N LEU A 18 3.75 -15.49 -15.44
CA LEU A 18 3.45 -14.07 -15.15
C LEU A 18 2.38 -13.88 -14.07
N ASN A 19 1.44 -14.82 -13.95
CA ASN A 19 0.29 -14.74 -13.05
C ASN A 19 0.44 -15.60 -11.77
N ARG A 20 1.67 -15.90 -11.35
CA ARG A 20 1.93 -16.62 -10.09
C ARG A 20 1.42 -15.82 -8.90
N LEU A 21 0.75 -16.49 -7.98
CA LEU A 21 0.23 -15.89 -6.76
C LEU A 21 1.10 -16.31 -5.58
N LYS A 22 1.37 -15.36 -4.68
CA LYS A 22 2.12 -15.66 -3.47
C LYS A 22 1.24 -16.41 -2.48
N THR A 23 1.64 -17.61 -2.08
CA THR A 23 0.98 -18.35 -1.01
C THR A 23 1.50 -17.87 0.34
N LEU A 24 0.61 -17.34 1.19
CA LEU A 24 0.94 -16.96 2.55
C LEU A 24 1.09 -18.21 3.42
N ASP A 25 2.11 -18.27 4.28
CA ASP A 25 2.27 -19.35 5.26
C ASP A 25 1.15 -19.30 6.31
N ASP A 26 0.82 -20.46 6.90
CA ASP A 26 -0.32 -20.64 7.83
C ASP A 26 -0.26 -19.70 9.06
N ASP A 27 0.93 -19.24 9.47
CA ASP A 27 1.09 -18.25 10.53
C ASP A 27 1.27 -16.82 9.96
N MET A 28 0.15 -16.20 9.61
CA MET A 28 0.09 -14.80 9.18
C MET A 28 0.63 -13.82 10.24
N MET A 29 0.74 -14.23 11.50
CA MET A 29 1.21 -13.40 12.60
C MET A 29 2.72 -13.55 12.88
N ALA A 30 3.38 -14.58 12.36
CA ALA A 30 4.82 -14.74 12.48
C ALA A 30 5.55 -13.60 11.73
N THR A 31 6.30 -12.77 12.45
CA THR A 31 7.05 -11.63 11.90
C THR A 31 8.48 -11.63 12.43
N SER A 32 9.45 -11.23 11.59
CA SER A 32 10.83 -10.97 12.02
C SER A 32 10.97 -9.64 12.81
N LEU A 33 9.97 -8.76 12.66
CA LEU A 33 9.88 -7.45 13.33
C LEU A 33 9.16 -7.53 14.68
N LYS A 34 9.58 -6.67 15.61
CA LYS A 34 8.96 -6.54 16.95
C LYS A 34 7.68 -5.73 16.87
N ARG A 35 6.57 -6.28 17.38
CA ARG A 35 5.30 -5.56 17.50
C ARG A 35 5.33 -4.55 18.64
N CYS A 36 5.51 -3.28 18.32
CA CYS A 36 5.62 -2.20 19.31
C CYS A 36 4.64 -1.05 19.08
N LEU A 37 4.13 -0.85 17.86
CA LEU A 37 3.31 0.30 17.51
C LEU A 37 1.87 0.17 18.05
N SER A 38 1.45 1.20 18.78
CA SER A 38 0.07 1.40 19.23
C SER A 38 -0.78 2.05 18.13
N THR A 39 -2.11 2.12 18.35
CA THR A 39 -3.04 2.88 17.51
C THR A 39 -2.63 4.35 17.39
N LEU A 40 -2.24 4.96 18.51
CA LEU A 40 -1.79 6.35 18.55
C LEU A 40 -0.50 6.56 17.76
N ASP A 41 0.46 5.65 17.90
CA ASP A 41 1.74 5.73 17.18
C ASP A 41 1.50 5.63 15.67
N LEU A 42 0.62 4.73 15.24
CA LEU A 42 0.20 4.60 13.84
C LEU A 42 -0.55 5.85 13.34
N THR A 43 -1.41 6.47 14.15
CA THR A 43 -2.07 7.72 13.76
C THR A 43 -1.08 8.87 13.59
N LEU A 44 -0.12 9.02 14.51
CA LEU A 44 0.90 10.06 14.44
C LEU A 44 1.86 9.82 13.27
N LEU A 45 2.16 8.56 12.95
CA LEU A 45 2.92 8.18 11.78
C LEU A 45 2.18 8.55 10.49
N GLY A 46 0.88 8.25 10.41
CA GLY A 46 0.04 8.60 9.25
C GLY A 46 -0.10 10.10 9.06
N VAL A 47 -0.45 10.84 10.12
CA VAL A 47 -0.57 12.31 10.05
C VAL A 47 0.78 12.96 9.75
N GLY A 48 1.86 12.49 10.38
CA GLY A 48 3.21 12.97 10.09
C GLY A 48 3.71 12.64 8.69
N GLY A 49 3.21 11.56 8.08
CA GLY A 49 3.50 11.19 6.69
C GLY A 49 2.70 11.99 5.66
N MET A 50 1.45 12.35 5.97
CA MET A 50 0.60 13.16 5.09
C MET A 50 0.87 14.67 5.22
N VAL A 51 1.13 15.16 6.42
CA VAL A 51 1.24 16.60 6.70
C VAL A 51 2.69 17.05 6.60
N GLY A 52 3.05 17.60 5.44
CA GLY A 52 4.35 18.19 5.19
C GLY A 52 4.32 19.26 4.11
N SER A 53 5.11 19.07 3.05
CA SER A 53 5.20 19.98 1.89
C SER A 53 3.84 20.25 1.22
N GLY A 54 2.92 19.28 1.24
CA GLY A 54 1.55 19.46 0.74
C GLY A 54 0.80 20.59 1.47
N LEU A 55 0.92 20.65 2.79
CA LEU A 55 0.20 21.64 3.61
C LEU A 55 0.90 22.99 3.57
N TYR A 56 2.24 22.99 3.73
CA TYR A 56 2.99 24.21 3.91
C TYR A 56 3.35 24.96 2.63
N VAL A 57 3.55 24.24 1.52
CA VAL A 57 4.02 24.82 0.25
C VAL A 57 2.94 24.68 -0.82
N LEU A 58 2.52 23.46 -1.12
CA LEU A 58 1.63 23.19 -2.25
C LEU A 58 0.27 23.92 -2.14
N THR A 59 -0.25 24.06 -0.91
CA THR A 59 -1.49 24.79 -0.66
C THR A 59 -1.41 26.24 -1.17
N GLY A 60 -0.27 26.90 -1.00
CA GLY A 60 -0.02 28.26 -1.52
C GLY A 60 0.10 28.29 -3.04
N THR A 61 0.87 27.38 -3.62
CA THR A 61 1.04 27.26 -5.08
C THR A 61 -0.31 27.04 -5.78
N VAL A 62 -1.11 26.09 -5.31
CA VAL A 62 -2.41 25.76 -5.91
C VAL A 62 -3.42 26.90 -5.74
N ALA A 63 -3.41 27.57 -4.58
CA ALA A 63 -4.27 28.72 -4.33
C ALA A 63 -3.92 29.90 -5.25
N LYS A 64 -2.63 30.17 -5.51
CA LYS A 64 -2.20 31.29 -6.35
C LYS A 64 -2.37 31.01 -7.85
N GLU A 65 -1.96 29.84 -8.31
CA GLU A 65 -1.74 29.58 -9.74
C GLU A 65 -2.89 28.85 -10.43
N ILE A 66 -3.68 28.06 -9.69
CA ILE A 66 -4.62 27.10 -10.31
C ILE A 66 -6.09 27.36 -9.92
N VAL A 67 -6.37 27.67 -8.65
CA VAL A 67 -7.75 27.61 -8.13
C VAL A 67 -8.26 28.91 -7.50
N GLY A 68 -7.40 29.70 -6.84
CA GLY A 68 -7.85 30.81 -6.00
C GLY A 68 -8.44 30.32 -4.65
N PRO A 69 -9.36 31.09 -4.03
CA PRO A 69 -10.00 30.72 -2.77
C PRO A 69 -10.79 29.40 -2.80
N ALA A 70 -11.23 28.97 -3.99
CA ALA A 70 -11.89 27.69 -4.20
C ALA A 70 -10.99 26.46 -4.00
N VAL A 71 -9.72 26.63 -3.64
CA VAL A 71 -8.80 25.55 -3.24
C VAL A 71 -9.39 24.66 -2.13
N ILE A 72 -10.28 25.21 -1.30
CA ILE A 72 -11.05 24.48 -0.29
C ILE A 72 -11.87 23.35 -0.92
N VAL A 73 -12.57 23.64 -2.03
CA VAL A 73 -13.36 22.65 -2.76
C VAL A 73 -12.44 21.61 -3.40
N SER A 74 -11.28 22.05 -3.91
CA SER A 74 -10.29 21.13 -4.47
C SER A 74 -9.79 20.12 -3.45
N PHE A 75 -9.49 20.56 -2.22
CA PHE A 75 -9.09 19.68 -1.11
C PHE A 75 -10.22 18.77 -0.62
N ILE A 76 -11.47 19.22 -0.63
CA ILE A 76 -12.63 18.36 -0.29
C ILE A 76 -12.75 17.20 -1.30
N ILE A 77 -12.67 17.49 -2.60
CA ILE A 77 -12.74 16.47 -3.66
C ILE A 77 -11.56 15.51 -3.54
N ALA A 78 -10.34 16.03 -3.37
CA ALA A 78 -9.14 15.22 -3.20
C ALA A 78 -9.22 14.34 -1.93
N GLY A 79 -9.66 14.89 -0.80
CA GLY A 79 -9.80 14.16 0.46
C GLY A 79 -10.87 13.06 0.38
N LEU A 80 -11.97 13.30 -0.32
CA LEU A 80 -12.98 12.26 -0.58
C LEU A 80 -12.41 11.13 -1.45
N ALA A 81 -11.66 11.47 -2.50
CA ALA A 81 -10.98 10.47 -3.34
C ALA A 81 -10.01 9.60 -2.52
N SER A 82 -9.18 10.25 -1.70
CA SER A 82 -8.23 9.57 -0.82
C SER A 82 -8.93 8.73 0.26
N LEU A 83 -10.10 9.14 0.76
CA LEU A 83 -10.86 8.38 1.76
C LEU A 83 -11.37 7.05 1.22
N LEU A 84 -11.87 7.05 -0.02
CA LEU A 84 -12.32 5.83 -0.69
C LEU A 84 -11.15 4.85 -0.90
N ALA A 85 -9.99 5.36 -1.32
CA ALA A 85 -8.78 4.55 -1.43
C ALA A 85 -8.28 4.05 -0.07
N ALA A 86 -8.29 4.90 0.96
CA ALA A 86 -7.84 4.57 2.30
C ALA A 86 -8.66 3.46 2.95
N PHE A 87 -9.98 3.40 2.71
CA PHE A 87 -10.77 2.26 3.15
C PHE A 87 -10.32 0.95 2.50
N CYS A 88 -9.99 0.96 1.20
CA CYS A 88 -9.48 -0.22 0.51
C CYS A 88 -8.14 -0.70 1.08
N TYR A 89 -7.25 0.25 1.39
CA TYR A 89 -5.97 -0.05 2.07
C TYR A 89 -6.17 -0.56 3.50
N ALA A 90 -7.14 -0.02 4.23
CA ALA A 90 -7.45 -0.44 5.59
C ALA A 90 -7.93 -1.90 5.66
N GLU A 91 -8.77 -2.34 4.72
CA GLU A 91 -9.21 -3.74 4.64
C GLU A 91 -8.03 -4.69 4.39
N PHE A 92 -7.12 -4.34 3.47
CA PHE A 92 -5.93 -5.14 3.19
C PHE A 92 -4.93 -5.14 4.35
N GLY A 93 -4.60 -3.97 4.92
CA GLY A 93 -3.67 -3.87 6.04
C GLY A 93 -4.18 -4.54 7.32
N ALA A 94 -5.50 -4.67 7.48
CA ALA A 94 -6.10 -5.45 8.56
C ALA A 94 -6.12 -6.97 8.27
N SER A 95 -6.29 -7.35 7.01
CA SER A 95 -6.46 -8.76 6.60
C SER A 95 -5.15 -9.48 6.36
N ILE A 96 -4.12 -8.79 5.83
CA ILE A 96 -2.81 -9.34 5.50
C ILE A 96 -1.75 -8.50 6.23
N PRO A 97 -1.46 -8.78 7.51
CA PRO A 97 -0.52 -8.01 8.32
C PRO A 97 0.93 -8.41 8.01
N LYS A 98 1.32 -8.28 6.74
CA LYS A 98 2.68 -8.53 6.23
C LYS A 98 3.26 -7.26 5.60
N THR A 99 4.57 -7.08 5.70
CA THR A 99 5.31 -5.91 5.19
C THR A 99 5.34 -5.99 3.67
N GLY A 100 4.99 -4.89 3.00
CA GLY A 100 4.99 -4.81 1.55
C GLY A 100 3.88 -3.97 0.94
N SER A 101 2.96 -3.41 1.74
CA SER A 101 1.91 -2.49 1.29
C SER A 101 1.20 -2.99 0.00
N ALA A 102 0.91 -2.09 -0.95
CA ALA A 102 0.25 -2.38 -2.22
C ALA A 102 0.90 -3.51 -3.05
N TYR A 103 2.23 -3.69 -2.96
CA TYR A 103 2.95 -4.78 -3.65
C TYR A 103 2.47 -6.15 -3.14
N MET A 104 2.50 -6.36 -1.83
CA MET A 104 2.09 -7.63 -1.22
C MET A 104 0.60 -7.91 -1.49
N PHE A 105 -0.24 -6.88 -1.39
CA PHE A 105 -1.68 -7.00 -1.64
C PHE A 105 -1.99 -7.46 -3.07
N THR A 106 -1.25 -6.93 -4.05
CA THR A 106 -1.42 -7.29 -5.46
C THR A 106 -0.82 -8.68 -5.76
N TYR A 107 0.26 -9.07 -5.08
CA TYR A 107 0.88 -10.39 -5.26
C TYR A 107 0.00 -11.53 -4.76
N VAL A 108 -0.76 -11.30 -3.70
CA VAL A 108 -1.68 -12.31 -3.15
C VAL A 108 -2.99 -12.39 -3.95
N SER A 109 -3.40 -11.34 -4.66
CA SER A 109 -4.73 -11.25 -5.31
C SER A 109 -4.72 -11.37 -6.84
N VAL A 110 -3.78 -10.71 -7.53
CA VAL A 110 -3.79 -10.55 -8.99
C VAL A 110 -2.68 -11.37 -9.66
N GLY A 111 -1.45 -11.30 -9.14
CA GLY A 111 -0.32 -12.08 -9.65
C GLY A 111 1.03 -11.36 -9.65
N GLU A 112 2.08 -12.10 -10.01
CA GLU A 112 3.50 -11.71 -9.90
C GLU A 112 3.87 -10.48 -10.75
N ILE A 113 3.51 -10.43 -12.04
CA ILE A 113 3.87 -9.29 -12.90
C ILE A 113 3.22 -7.99 -12.44
N TRP A 114 1.96 -8.06 -12.03
CA TRP A 114 1.21 -6.92 -11.53
C TRP A 114 1.74 -6.48 -10.17
N ALA A 115 2.09 -7.43 -9.30
CA ALA A 115 2.79 -7.12 -8.07
C ALA A 115 4.09 -6.38 -8.33
N PHE A 116 4.94 -6.88 -9.24
CA PHE A 116 6.19 -6.21 -9.59
C PHE A 116 5.95 -4.79 -10.11
N LEU A 117 5.01 -4.59 -11.03
CA LEU A 117 4.71 -3.26 -11.58
C LEU A 117 4.25 -2.28 -10.50
N ILE A 118 3.41 -2.73 -9.57
CA ILE A 118 2.97 -1.92 -8.45
C ILE A 118 4.12 -1.65 -7.47
N GLY A 119 4.93 -2.65 -7.13
CA GLY A 119 6.11 -2.46 -6.29
C GLY A 119 7.12 -1.49 -6.90
N TRP A 120 7.39 -1.61 -8.20
CA TRP A 120 8.23 -0.70 -8.98
C TRP A 120 7.70 0.74 -8.98
N ASN A 121 6.38 0.89 -9.03
CA ASN A 121 5.72 2.19 -8.94
C ASN A 121 5.79 2.77 -7.51
N VAL A 122 5.60 1.95 -6.47
CA VAL A 122 5.70 2.41 -5.07
C VAL A 122 7.15 2.77 -4.69
N ILE A 123 8.16 2.11 -5.27
CA ILE A 123 9.57 2.52 -5.16
C ILE A 123 9.77 3.92 -5.72
N LEU A 124 9.23 4.19 -6.92
CA LEU A 124 9.28 5.51 -7.52
C LEU A 124 8.54 6.56 -6.68
N GLU A 125 7.35 6.21 -6.19
CA GLU A 125 6.52 7.06 -5.36
C GLU A 125 7.28 7.56 -4.13
N ASN A 126 7.88 6.65 -3.35
CA ASN A 126 8.65 7.04 -2.18
C ASN A 126 9.92 7.83 -2.54
N MET A 127 10.57 7.49 -3.68
CA MET A 127 11.75 8.21 -4.17
C MET A 127 11.42 9.66 -4.56
N ILE A 128 10.38 9.86 -5.38
CA ILE A 128 9.93 11.21 -5.78
C ILE A 128 9.35 11.96 -4.58
N GLY A 129 8.62 11.28 -3.70
CA GLY A 129 8.07 11.86 -2.47
C GLY A 129 9.16 12.48 -1.59
N GLY A 130 10.26 11.76 -1.35
CA GLY A 130 11.40 12.29 -0.62
C GLY A 130 12.09 13.45 -1.34
N ALA A 131 12.26 13.35 -2.66
CA ALA A 131 12.83 14.43 -3.47
C ALA A 131 11.98 15.71 -3.46
N ALA A 132 10.65 15.58 -3.59
CA ALA A 132 9.70 16.69 -3.55
C ALA A 132 9.71 17.39 -2.19
N VAL A 133 9.75 16.62 -1.10
CA VAL A 133 9.82 17.18 0.26
C VAL A 133 11.13 17.92 0.50
N ALA A 134 12.26 17.38 0.02
CA ALA A 134 13.56 18.06 0.12
C ALA A 134 13.59 19.36 -0.70
N ARG A 135 12.96 19.37 -1.89
CA ARG A 135 12.81 20.59 -2.70
C ARG A 135 11.92 21.63 -2.03
N ALA A 136 10.80 21.20 -1.45
CA ALA A 136 9.93 22.07 -0.68
C ALA A 136 10.66 22.67 0.54
N TRP A 137 11.47 21.86 1.24
CA TRP A 137 12.29 22.32 2.36
C TRP A 137 13.28 23.41 1.93
N SER A 138 14.00 23.16 0.83
CA SER A 138 14.99 24.10 0.30
C SER A 138 14.35 25.41 -0.17
N GLY A 139 13.27 25.34 -0.95
CA GLY A 139 12.54 26.53 -1.41
C GLY A 139 11.94 27.33 -0.25
N TYR A 140 11.46 26.65 0.78
CA TYR A 140 10.94 27.31 1.98
C TYR A 140 12.04 28.04 2.76
N LEU A 141 13.20 27.40 2.95
CA LEU A 141 14.35 28.03 3.61
C LEU A 141 14.88 29.21 2.79
N ASP A 142 14.98 29.05 1.48
CA ASP A 142 15.46 30.09 0.57
C ASP A 142 14.55 31.34 0.59
N SER A 143 13.23 31.16 0.59
CA SER A 143 12.28 32.28 0.73
C SER A 143 12.45 33.05 2.04
N ILE A 144 12.73 32.37 3.17
CA ILE A 144 13.03 33.05 4.46
C ILE A 144 14.30 33.90 4.37
N PHE A 145 15.29 33.46 3.59
CA PHE A 145 16.54 34.20 3.36
C PHE A 145 16.48 35.12 2.13
N ASN A 146 15.28 35.58 1.72
CA ASN A 146 15.08 36.48 0.58
C ASN A 146 15.69 35.96 -0.74
N HIS A 147 15.55 34.67 -1.02
CA HIS A 147 16.04 33.99 -2.22
C HIS A 147 17.57 34.07 -2.43
N ALA A 148 18.34 34.21 -1.34
CA ALA A 148 19.80 34.30 -1.41
C ALA A 148 20.46 33.03 -1.97
N ILE A 149 19.91 31.85 -1.72
CA ILE A 149 20.46 30.55 -2.13
C ILE A 149 20.19 30.32 -3.61
N GLN A 150 18.98 30.65 -4.07
CA GLN A 150 18.65 30.65 -5.50
C GLN A 150 19.55 31.64 -6.26
N ASN A 151 19.65 32.89 -5.79
CA ASN A 151 20.49 33.92 -6.42
C ASN A 151 21.97 33.52 -6.47
N PHE A 152 22.51 32.90 -5.41
CA PHE A 152 23.88 32.40 -5.40
C PHE A 152 24.10 31.27 -6.41
N THR A 153 23.15 30.34 -6.49
CA THR A 153 23.21 29.18 -7.41
C THR A 153 23.09 29.60 -8.87
N GLU A 154 22.16 30.51 -9.17
CA GLU A 154 21.97 31.05 -10.52
C GLU A 154 23.20 31.84 -11.00
N THR A 155 23.89 32.55 -10.10
CA THR A 155 25.05 33.38 -10.46
C THR A 155 26.35 32.59 -10.60
N HIS A 156 26.54 31.49 -9.86
CA HIS A 156 27.84 30.80 -9.79
C HIS A 156 27.88 29.42 -10.46
N ILE A 157 26.76 28.72 -10.64
CA ILE A 157 26.75 27.32 -11.10
C ILE A 157 26.26 27.22 -12.55
N MET A 158 24.95 27.27 -12.79
CA MET A 158 24.37 27.15 -14.14
C MET A 158 22.85 27.38 -14.09
N GLN A 159 22.29 28.08 -15.08
CA GLN A 159 20.84 28.12 -15.33
C GLN A 159 20.48 27.08 -16.40
N TRP A 160 19.48 26.25 -16.14
CA TRP A 160 18.94 25.32 -17.13
C TRP A 160 17.65 25.90 -17.72
N ASN A 161 17.67 26.16 -19.02
CA ASN A 161 16.52 26.73 -19.74
C ASN A 161 15.82 25.67 -20.59
N VAL A 162 15.61 24.48 -20.02
CA VAL A 162 14.86 23.40 -20.66
C VAL A 162 13.60 23.14 -19.85
N PRO A 163 12.40 23.05 -20.49
CA PRO A 163 11.13 22.93 -19.78
C PRO A 163 10.97 21.61 -19.01
N PHE A 164 11.93 20.68 -19.12
CA PHE A 164 11.90 19.38 -18.44
C PHE A 164 12.65 19.36 -17.10
N LEU A 165 13.67 20.20 -16.92
CA LEU A 165 14.51 20.26 -15.72
C LEU A 165 14.17 21.49 -14.87
N ALA A 166 14.59 21.48 -13.60
CA ALA A 166 14.51 22.65 -12.73
C ALA A 166 15.28 23.83 -13.33
N HIS A 167 14.82 25.06 -13.07
CA HIS A 167 15.46 26.29 -13.54
C HIS A 167 16.93 26.41 -13.05
N TYR A 168 17.17 25.92 -11.83
CA TYR A 168 18.48 25.83 -11.20
C TYR A 168 18.64 24.47 -10.50
N PRO A 169 19.87 23.92 -10.45
CA PRO A 169 20.13 22.69 -9.70
C PRO A 169 20.16 22.99 -8.19
N ASP A 170 19.28 22.35 -7.43
CA ASP A 170 19.17 22.59 -5.99
C ASP A 170 20.15 21.72 -5.17
N LEU A 171 21.33 22.28 -4.93
CA LEU A 171 22.37 21.62 -4.12
C LEU A 171 21.99 21.47 -2.64
N LEU A 172 21.16 22.37 -2.12
CA LEU A 172 20.74 22.33 -0.72
C LEU A 172 19.79 21.15 -0.49
N ALA A 173 18.79 20.99 -1.36
CA ALA A 173 17.87 19.84 -1.31
C ALA A 173 18.63 18.50 -1.42
N ALA A 174 19.58 18.40 -2.36
CA ALA A 174 20.41 17.22 -2.53
C ALA A 174 21.28 16.94 -1.28
N GLY A 175 21.89 17.99 -0.70
CA GLY A 175 22.73 17.87 0.49
C GLY A 175 21.97 17.33 1.71
N ILE A 176 20.77 17.84 1.95
CA ILE A 176 19.92 17.39 3.08
C ILE A 176 19.51 15.94 2.91
N LEU A 177 19.21 15.51 1.69
CA LEU A 177 18.88 14.12 1.39
C LEU A 177 20.04 13.17 1.66
N VAL A 178 21.26 13.56 1.26
CA VAL A 178 22.47 12.78 1.56
C VAL A 178 22.69 12.69 3.07
N VAL A 179 22.56 13.80 3.79
CA VAL A 179 22.69 13.84 5.25
C VAL A 179 21.62 12.97 5.93
N ALA A 180 20.36 13.08 5.51
CA ALA A 180 19.26 12.29 6.06
C ALA A 180 19.43 10.79 5.77
N SER A 181 19.87 10.42 4.56
CA SER A 181 20.16 9.04 4.17
C SER A 181 21.30 8.45 5.00
N PHE A 182 22.35 9.24 5.23
CA PHE A 182 23.46 8.85 6.09
C PHE A 182 23.01 8.69 7.54
N PHE A 183 22.19 9.61 8.04
CA PHE A 183 21.65 9.58 9.40
C PHE A 183 20.82 8.31 9.65
N ILE A 184 19.93 7.94 8.73
CA ILE A 184 19.09 6.73 8.84
C ILE A 184 19.94 5.45 8.79
N SER A 185 21.09 5.49 8.12
CA SER A 185 21.99 4.34 8.03
C SER A 185 22.58 3.92 9.39
N PHE A 186 22.60 4.81 10.40
CA PHE A 186 23.09 4.52 11.75
C PHE A 186 22.10 3.78 12.65
N GLY A 187 20.82 3.67 12.28
CA GLY A 187 19.85 2.83 12.98
C GLY A 187 18.46 3.44 13.16
N VAL A 188 17.47 2.56 13.24
CA VAL A 188 16.04 2.91 13.22
C VAL A 188 15.55 3.54 14.54
N GLN A 189 16.12 3.14 15.68
CA GLN A 189 15.60 3.53 17.00
C GLN A 189 15.72 5.04 17.26
N VAL A 190 16.88 5.63 16.94
CA VAL A 190 17.12 7.07 17.14
C VAL A 190 16.24 7.89 16.21
N SER A 191 16.14 7.47 14.95
CA SER A 191 15.37 8.22 13.94
C SER A 191 13.86 8.12 14.15
N SER A 192 13.33 6.99 14.67
CA SER A 192 11.93 6.89 15.09
C SER A 192 11.57 7.86 16.22
N TYR A 193 12.43 7.99 17.25
CA TYR A 193 12.19 8.93 18.35
C TYR A 193 12.17 10.39 17.89
N LEU A 194 13.11 10.77 17.01
CA LEU A 194 13.12 12.10 16.39
C LEU A 194 11.86 12.36 15.57
N ASN A 195 11.40 11.37 14.81
CA ASN A 195 10.18 11.48 14.02
C ASN A 195 8.94 11.78 14.89
N HIS A 196 8.83 11.15 16.07
CA HIS A 196 7.76 11.45 17.02
C HIS A 196 7.81 12.88 17.55
N ILE A 197 9.01 13.40 17.87
CA ILE A 197 9.19 14.78 18.34
C ILE A 197 8.76 15.76 17.24
N PHE A 198 9.28 15.60 16.02
CA PHE A 198 8.97 16.51 14.91
C PHE A 198 7.50 16.49 14.51
N SER A 199 6.87 15.31 14.47
CA SER A 199 5.43 15.19 14.21
C SER A 199 4.59 15.90 15.28
N THR A 200 4.95 15.75 16.56
CA THR A 200 4.27 16.42 17.67
C THR A 200 4.38 17.94 17.57
N ILE A 201 5.57 18.45 17.28
CA ILE A 201 5.78 19.90 17.08
C ILE A 201 4.94 20.41 15.90
N SER A 202 4.94 19.69 14.78
CA SER A 202 4.16 20.04 13.59
C SER A 202 2.66 20.16 13.92
N MET A 203 2.10 19.20 14.65
CA MET A 203 0.69 19.22 15.06
C MET A 203 0.34 20.42 15.95
N VAL A 204 1.23 20.79 16.88
CA VAL A 204 1.04 21.98 17.72
C VAL A 204 1.06 23.26 16.87
N VAL A 205 1.98 23.36 15.91
CA VAL A 205 2.07 24.53 15.03
C VAL A 205 0.85 24.66 14.11
N ILE A 206 0.28 23.55 13.63
CA ILE A 206 -0.96 23.59 12.84
C ILE A 206 -2.11 24.17 13.68
N ILE A 207 -2.27 23.70 14.93
CA ILE A 207 -3.30 24.26 15.83
C ILE A 207 -3.07 25.76 16.05
N PHE A 208 -1.82 26.18 16.22
CA PHE A 208 -1.46 27.60 16.32
C PHE A 208 -1.85 28.40 15.07
N ILE A 209 -1.54 27.89 13.87
CA ILE A 209 -1.93 28.51 12.59
C ILE A 209 -3.44 28.67 12.51
N LEU A 210 -4.20 27.65 12.90
CA LEU A 210 -5.66 27.71 12.86
C LEU A 210 -6.20 28.77 13.83
N VAL A 211 -5.81 28.71 15.10
CA VAL A 211 -6.33 29.64 16.12
C VAL A 211 -5.95 31.08 15.79
N PHE A 212 -4.66 31.34 15.55
CA PHE A 212 -4.18 32.70 15.32
C PHE A 212 -4.60 33.20 13.93
N GLY A 213 -4.56 32.35 12.92
CA GLY A 213 -4.96 32.73 11.58
C GLY A 213 -6.45 33.06 11.45
N PHE A 214 -7.35 32.37 12.16
CA PHE A 214 -8.77 32.76 12.20
C PHE A 214 -9.00 34.12 12.88
N ILE A 215 -8.15 34.51 13.84
CA ILE A 215 -8.22 35.86 14.45
C ILE A 215 -7.83 36.93 13.43
N LEU A 216 -6.91 36.63 12.51
CA LEU A 216 -6.40 37.54 11.50
C LEU A 216 -7.21 37.54 10.19
N ALA A 217 -8.18 36.63 10.06
CA ALA A 217 -8.95 36.39 8.84
C ALA A 217 -9.88 37.56 8.49
N GLU A 218 -9.84 38.00 7.24
CA GLU A 218 -10.71 39.06 6.71
C GLU A 218 -11.61 38.51 5.60
N PRO A 219 -12.93 38.37 5.83
CA PRO A 219 -13.88 37.88 4.81
C PRO A 219 -13.93 38.72 3.53
N ALA A 220 -13.44 39.96 3.58
CA ALA A 220 -13.31 40.84 2.41
C ALA A 220 -12.40 40.25 1.32
N ASN A 221 -11.42 39.41 1.68
CA ASN A 221 -10.48 38.79 0.73
C ASN A 221 -11.15 37.77 -0.21
N TRP A 222 -12.38 37.35 0.07
CA TRP A 222 -13.18 36.52 -0.83
C TRP A 222 -14.20 37.32 -1.66
N SER A 223 -14.22 38.65 -1.53
CA SER A 223 -15.13 39.51 -2.27
C SER A 223 -14.81 39.51 -3.78
N GLU A 224 -15.80 39.83 -4.61
CA GLU A 224 -15.61 40.02 -6.06
C GLU A 224 -14.51 41.03 -6.41
N LYS A 225 -14.24 41.99 -5.51
CA LYS A 225 -13.16 42.98 -5.69
C LYS A 225 -11.78 42.35 -5.83
N GLU A 226 -11.56 41.18 -5.22
CA GLU A 226 -10.29 40.45 -5.21
C GLU A 226 -10.28 39.26 -6.19
N GLY A 227 -11.25 39.20 -7.12
CA GLY A 227 -11.38 38.11 -8.10
C GLY A 227 -12.39 37.01 -7.71
N GLY A 228 -13.09 37.17 -6.58
CA GLY A 228 -14.15 36.27 -6.13
C GLY A 228 -13.65 34.89 -5.67
N PHE A 229 -14.59 33.99 -5.35
CA PHE A 229 -14.28 32.69 -4.76
C PHE A 229 -13.60 31.72 -5.73
N ALA A 230 -14.01 31.70 -7.01
CA ALA A 230 -13.55 30.72 -8.01
C ALA A 230 -13.11 31.39 -9.33
N PRO A 231 -11.96 32.10 -9.34
CA PRO A 231 -11.49 32.86 -10.51
C PRO A 231 -11.24 31.97 -11.76
N PHE A 232 -10.77 30.74 -11.56
CA PHE A 232 -10.48 29.78 -12.64
C PHE A 232 -11.65 28.85 -12.99
N GLY A 233 -12.82 29.06 -12.37
CA GLY A 233 -14.03 28.26 -12.57
C GLY A 233 -13.88 26.78 -12.20
N LEU A 234 -14.82 25.95 -12.67
CA LEU A 234 -14.84 24.51 -12.38
C LEU A 234 -13.64 23.75 -12.93
N SER A 235 -13.09 24.20 -14.07
CA SER A 235 -11.89 23.55 -14.66
C SER A 235 -10.67 23.70 -13.76
N GLY A 236 -10.47 24.89 -13.17
CA GLY A 236 -9.41 25.13 -12.20
C GLY A 236 -9.58 24.29 -10.93
N ILE A 237 -10.79 24.23 -10.38
CA ILE A 237 -11.09 23.42 -9.18
C ILE A 237 -10.73 21.94 -9.40
N LEU A 238 -11.13 21.36 -10.55
CA LEU A 238 -10.87 19.95 -10.85
C LEU A 238 -9.39 19.67 -11.14
N ALA A 239 -8.69 20.58 -11.82
CA ALA A 239 -7.24 20.46 -12.03
C ALA A 239 -6.48 20.59 -10.69
N GLY A 240 -6.88 21.54 -9.86
CA GLY A 240 -6.35 21.73 -8.51
C GLY A 240 -6.58 20.52 -7.62
N SER A 241 -7.72 19.82 -7.73
CA SER A 241 -7.96 18.57 -6.98
C SER A 241 -6.94 17.48 -7.30
N ALA A 242 -6.52 17.34 -8.56
CA ALA A 242 -5.51 16.36 -8.96
C ALA A 242 -4.15 16.68 -8.34
N THR A 243 -3.78 17.97 -8.27
CA THR A 243 -2.56 18.41 -7.61
C THR A 243 -2.65 18.29 -6.08
N CYS A 244 -3.76 18.73 -5.48
CA CYS A 244 -4.05 18.62 -4.04
C CYS A 244 -4.07 17.17 -3.53
N PHE A 245 -4.31 16.19 -4.41
CA PHE A 245 -4.24 14.77 -4.07
C PHE A 245 -2.89 14.38 -3.48
N TYR A 246 -1.78 15.00 -3.93
CA TYR A 246 -0.45 14.82 -3.34
C TYR A 246 -0.44 15.02 -1.82
N ALA A 247 -1.22 15.96 -1.32
CA ALA A 247 -1.24 16.32 0.09
C ALA A 247 -1.82 15.20 0.98
N PHE A 248 -2.55 14.26 0.39
CA PHE A 248 -3.13 13.10 1.07
C PHE A 248 -2.31 11.81 0.90
N VAL A 249 -1.20 11.86 0.17
CA VAL A 249 -0.28 10.72 0.05
C VAL A 249 0.45 10.54 1.39
N GLY A 250 0.58 9.28 1.85
CA GLY A 250 1.25 8.95 3.11
C GLY A 250 0.43 8.14 4.10
N PHE A 251 -0.89 8.01 3.93
CA PHE A 251 -1.69 7.12 4.81
C PHE A 251 -1.35 5.64 4.61
N ASP A 252 -0.81 5.27 3.46
CA ASP A 252 -0.40 3.93 3.07
C ASP A 252 0.84 3.44 3.85
N VAL A 253 1.60 4.37 4.47
CA VAL A 253 2.67 4.05 5.43
C VAL A 253 2.12 3.32 6.66
N ILE A 254 0.85 3.56 7.03
CA ILE A 254 0.18 2.81 8.11
C ILE A 254 0.02 1.34 7.71
N ALA A 255 -0.35 1.09 6.45
CA ALA A 255 -0.51 -0.26 5.93
C ALA A 255 0.84 -0.98 5.80
N SER A 256 1.91 -0.26 5.41
CA SER A 256 3.27 -0.82 5.36
C SER A 256 3.84 -1.16 6.75
N SER A 257 3.38 -0.48 7.80
CA SER A 257 3.79 -0.67 9.19
C SER A 257 2.89 -1.65 9.97
N SER A 258 2.01 -2.38 9.28
CA SER A 258 1.06 -3.31 9.90
C SER A 258 1.73 -4.49 10.62
N GLU A 259 2.92 -4.93 10.20
CA GLU A 259 3.70 -5.99 10.89
C GLU A 259 4.21 -5.56 12.27
N GLU A 260 4.45 -4.26 12.47
CA GLU A 260 4.95 -3.71 13.74
C GLU A 260 3.81 -3.31 14.70
N ALA A 261 2.56 -3.38 14.24
CA ALA A 261 1.39 -3.06 15.03
C ALA A 261 1.06 -4.15 16.05
N LYS A 262 0.73 -3.75 17.29
CA LYS A 262 0.32 -4.71 18.35
C LYS A 262 -0.95 -5.49 17.97
N ASN A 263 -1.94 -4.81 17.39
CA ASN A 263 -3.17 -5.40 16.91
C ASN A 263 -3.52 -4.82 15.52
N PRO A 264 -2.96 -5.38 14.43
CA PRO A 264 -3.14 -4.81 13.09
C PRO A 264 -4.60 -4.80 12.63
N GLN A 265 -5.37 -5.84 12.97
CA GLN A 265 -6.76 -6.04 12.53
C GLN A 265 -7.69 -4.89 12.94
N LYS A 266 -7.47 -4.29 14.12
CA LYS A 266 -8.24 -3.13 14.61
C LYS A 266 -7.47 -1.83 14.48
N SER A 267 -6.15 -1.85 14.72
CA SER A 267 -5.38 -0.61 14.82
C SER A 267 -5.14 0.04 13.47
N VAL A 268 -4.91 -0.73 12.41
CA VAL A 268 -4.64 -0.20 11.07
C VAL A 268 -5.86 0.56 10.53
N PRO A 269 -7.10 -0.01 10.50
CA PRO A 269 -8.27 0.71 10.00
C PRO A 269 -8.61 1.97 10.79
N ILE A 270 -8.55 1.89 12.12
CA ILE A 270 -8.83 3.04 12.99
C ILE A 270 -7.79 4.13 12.77
N ALA A 271 -6.51 3.76 12.68
CA ALA A 271 -5.43 4.71 12.47
C ALA A 271 -5.53 5.38 11.10
N THR A 272 -5.81 4.62 10.04
CA THR A 272 -5.98 5.14 8.68
C THR A 272 -7.16 6.11 8.59
N ALA A 273 -8.33 5.78 9.16
CA ALA A 273 -9.49 6.66 9.12
C ALA A 273 -9.29 7.96 9.93
N ILE A 274 -8.74 7.87 11.15
CA ILE A 274 -8.49 9.04 12.00
C ILE A 274 -7.42 9.94 11.39
N SER A 275 -6.29 9.38 10.95
CA SER A 275 -5.20 10.17 10.39
C SER A 275 -5.62 10.92 9.13
N LEU A 276 -6.34 10.26 8.22
CA LEU A 276 -6.80 10.90 6.99
C LEU A 276 -7.87 11.97 7.28
N GLY A 277 -8.80 11.69 8.20
CA GLY A 277 -9.80 12.68 8.62
C GLY A 277 -9.18 13.93 9.24
N LEU A 278 -8.17 13.74 10.11
CA LEU A 278 -7.42 14.85 10.70
C LEU A 278 -6.63 15.64 9.65
N ALA A 279 -5.96 14.95 8.72
CA ALA A 279 -5.25 15.59 7.62
C ALA A 279 -6.21 16.41 6.75
N ALA A 280 -7.34 15.83 6.32
CA ALA A 280 -8.35 16.52 5.51
C ALA A 280 -8.91 17.77 6.20
N ALA A 281 -9.23 17.66 7.49
CA ALA A 281 -9.66 18.81 8.27
C ALA A 281 -8.57 19.89 8.33
N ALA A 282 -7.31 19.51 8.60
CA ALA A 282 -6.20 20.45 8.64
C ALA A 282 -6.01 21.16 7.28
N TYR A 283 -6.01 20.43 6.17
CA TYR A 283 -5.89 20.99 4.82
C TYR A 283 -6.99 22.00 4.49
N ILE A 284 -8.25 21.63 4.74
CA ILE A 284 -9.42 22.48 4.48
C ILE A 284 -9.36 23.75 5.35
N LEU A 285 -9.08 23.60 6.65
CA LEU A 285 -9.07 24.73 7.59
C LEU A 285 -7.87 25.66 7.35
N VAL A 286 -6.68 25.12 7.13
CA VAL A 286 -5.47 25.92 6.84
C VAL A 286 -5.61 26.65 5.51
N SER A 287 -6.17 26.01 4.48
CA SER A 287 -6.45 26.67 3.20
C SER A 287 -7.46 27.82 3.34
N THR A 288 -8.48 27.62 4.18
CA THR A 288 -9.47 28.66 4.50
C THR A 288 -8.81 29.84 5.19
N VAL A 289 -8.00 29.57 6.22
CA VAL A 289 -7.24 30.60 6.94
C VAL A 289 -6.30 31.37 6.02
N LEU A 290 -5.51 30.67 5.20
CA LEU A 290 -4.53 31.28 4.30
C LEU A 290 -5.19 32.24 3.31
N THR A 291 -6.26 31.80 2.64
CA THR A 291 -6.97 32.59 1.63
C THR A 291 -7.83 33.72 2.21
N LEU A 292 -8.18 33.66 3.50
CA LEU A 292 -8.86 34.74 4.22
C LEU A 292 -7.89 35.74 4.85
N MET A 293 -6.67 35.34 5.20
CA MET A 293 -5.68 36.25 5.80
C MET A 293 -5.09 37.21 4.77
N VAL A 294 -4.81 36.73 3.56
CA VAL A 294 -4.11 37.49 2.52
C VAL A 294 -4.76 37.22 1.15
N PRO A 295 -4.90 38.24 0.27
CA PRO A 295 -5.40 38.04 -1.08
C PRO A 295 -4.58 37.01 -1.87
N TRP A 296 -5.28 36.05 -2.48
CA TRP A 296 -4.70 34.85 -3.12
C TRP A 296 -3.66 35.16 -4.21
N HIS A 297 -3.83 36.25 -4.96
CA HIS A 297 -2.94 36.64 -6.06
C HIS A 297 -1.57 37.13 -5.57
N THR A 298 -1.46 37.55 -4.30
CA THR A 298 -0.22 38.07 -3.74
C THR A 298 0.65 37.01 -3.06
N LEU A 299 0.12 35.81 -2.80
CA LEU A 299 0.83 34.75 -2.06
C LEU A 299 2.19 34.42 -2.68
N ASP A 300 3.21 34.16 -1.87
CA ASP A 300 4.45 33.52 -2.35
C ASP A 300 4.22 32.00 -2.52
N PRO A 301 4.40 31.42 -3.72
CA PRO A 301 4.22 29.98 -3.95
C PRO A 301 5.10 29.08 -3.06
N ASN A 302 6.27 29.56 -2.62
CA ASN A 302 7.26 28.74 -1.91
C ASN A 302 7.09 28.75 -0.38
N SER A 303 6.47 29.81 0.18
CA SER A 303 6.39 30.02 1.64
C SER A 303 5.07 30.64 2.12
N ALA A 304 3.98 30.42 1.37
CA ALA A 304 2.69 31.11 1.53
C ALA A 304 2.20 31.27 2.97
N LEU A 305 2.30 30.22 3.81
CA LEU A 305 1.80 30.28 5.19
C LEU A 305 2.62 31.21 6.09
N ALA A 306 3.96 31.14 6.08
CA ALA A 306 4.77 32.04 6.90
C ALA A 306 4.73 33.47 6.36
N ASP A 307 4.81 33.63 5.04
CA ASP A 307 4.72 34.94 4.36
C ASP A 307 3.38 35.65 4.70
N ALA A 308 2.27 34.91 4.80
CA ALA A 308 0.99 35.49 5.19
C ALA A 308 1.03 36.17 6.58
N PHE A 309 1.73 35.58 7.57
CA PHE A 309 1.90 36.20 8.89
C PHE A 309 2.89 37.38 8.86
N PHE A 310 3.95 37.29 8.05
CA PHE A 310 4.90 38.40 7.88
C PHE A 310 4.21 39.64 7.30
N ARG A 311 3.38 39.48 6.27
CA ARG A 311 2.66 40.59 5.62
C ARG A 311 1.60 41.25 6.50
N ARG A 312 1.01 40.49 7.42
CA ARG A 312 0.07 41.02 8.42
C ARG A 312 0.77 41.73 9.59
N GLY A 313 2.11 41.80 9.58
CA GLY A 313 2.92 42.49 10.59
C GLY A 313 3.31 41.63 11.80
N TYR A 314 3.03 40.32 11.78
CA TYR A 314 3.32 39.41 12.89
C TYR A 314 4.53 38.51 12.58
N SER A 315 5.72 39.11 12.54
CA SER A 315 6.96 38.41 12.20
C SER A 315 7.30 37.25 13.13
N TRP A 316 7.05 37.39 14.44
CA TRP A 316 7.27 36.32 15.42
C TRP A 316 6.41 35.08 15.13
N ALA A 317 5.17 35.28 14.67
CA ALA A 317 4.26 34.19 14.30
C ALA A 317 4.74 33.51 13.01
N GLY A 318 5.21 34.27 12.03
CA GLY A 318 5.82 33.75 10.81
C GLY A 318 7.01 32.82 11.09
N VAL A 319 7.88 33.19 12.05
CA VAL A 319 9.02 32.34 12.47
C VAL A 319 8.56 31.03 13.13
N ILE A 320 7.52 31.06 13.96
CA ILE A 320 6.95 29.83 14.56
C ILE A 320 6.43 28.90 13.47
N VAL A 321 5.69 29.44 12.49
CA VAL A 321 5.18 28.69 11.35
C VAL A 321 6.31 28.10 10.51
N ALA A 322 7.39 28.85 10.32
CA ALA A 322 8.58 28.37 9.62
C ALA A 322 9.32 27.24 10.34
N ILE A 323 9.42 27.28 11.66
CA ILE A 323 9.99 26.17 12.43
C ILE A 323 9.09 24.93 12.31
N GLY A 324 7.78 25.12 12.39
CA GLY A 324 6.80 24.04 12.23
C GLY A 324 6.85 23.38 10.86
N SER A 325 6.99 24.16 9.78
CA SER A 325 7.10 23.63 8.42
C SER A 325 8.36 22.79 8.23
N ILE A 326 9.51 23.25 8.74
CA ILE A 326 10.79 22.53 8.70
C ILE A 326 10.69 21.21 9.46
N CYS A 327 10.08 21.20 10.65
CA CYS A 327 9.83 19.98 11.41
C CYS A 327 8.87 19.02 10.68
N ALA A 328 7.79 19.54 10.10
CA ALA A 328 6.82 18.74 9.34
C ALA A 328 7.47 18.08 8.12
N MET A 329 8.21 18.85 7.31
CA MET A 329 8.90 18.35 6.13
C MET A 329 9.97 17.30 6.49
N ASN A 330 10.73 17.51 7.58
CA ASN A 330 11.68 16.49 8.06
C ASN A 330 10.99 15.19 8.46
N THR A 331 9.79 15.26 9.04
CA THR A 331 9.00 14.07 9.41
C THR A 331 8.65 13.24 8.16
N VAL A 332 8.11 13.88 7.13
CA VAL A 332 7.77 13.19 5.86
C VAL A 332 9.04 12.66 5.16
N LEU A 333 10.13 13.44 5.16
CA LEU A 333 11.40 13.03 4.56
C LEU A 333 11.94 11.74 5.17
N LEU A 334 11.95 11.66 6.51
CA LEU A 334 12.37 10.47 7.23
C LEU A 334 11.41 9.29 6.95
N CYS A 335 10.10 9.54 6.90
CA CYS A 335 9.10 8.50 6.58
C CYS A 335 9.33 7.86 5.20
N ASN A 336 9.63 8.67 4.17
CA ASN A 336 9.91 8.17 2.81
C ASN A 336 11.22 7.38 2.76
N LEU A 337 12.28 7.89 3.41
CA LEU A 337 13.57 7.20 3.48
C LEU A 337 13.53 5.91 4.33
N PHE A 338 12.54 5.77 5.23
CA PHE A 338 12.29 4.52 5.94
C PHE A 338 11.46 3.51 5.13
N SER A 339 10.47 3.98 4.39
CA SER A 339 9.56 3.13 3.63
C SER A 339 10.22 2.52 2.41
N LEU A 340 11.01 3.32 1.68
CA LEU A 340 11.64 2.93 0.41
C LEU A 340 12.55 1.69 0.52
N PRO A 341 13.52 1.61 1.45
CA PRO A 341 14.39 0.43 1.55
C PRO A 341 13.64 -0.85 1.95
N ARG A 342 12.53 -0.74 2.70
CA ARG A 342 11.73 -1.90 3.13
C ARG A 342 10.99 -2.55 1.96
N ILE A 343 10.45 -1.74 1.06
CA ILE A 343 9.78 -2.24 -0.16
C ILE A 343 10.81 -2.90 -1.08
N VAL A 344 11.95 -2.25 -1.28
CA VAL A 344 13.06 -2.82 -2.08
C VAL A 344 13.54 -4.13 -1.47
N TYR A 345 13.70 -4.19 -0.14
CA TYR A 345 14.04 -5.40 0.59
C TYR A 345 13.02 -6.51 0.36
N ALA A 346 11.72 -6.23 0.51
CA ALA A 346 10.66 -7.22 0.31
C ALA A 346 10.62 -7.76 -1.14
N MET A 347 10.81 -6.89 -2.14
CA MET A 347 10.87 -7.31 -3.55
C MET A 347 12.14 -8.12 -3.87
N ALA A 348 13.28 -7.75 -3.26
CA ALA A 348 14.54 -8.48 -3.42
C ALA A 348 14.51 -9.82 -2.68
N GLU A 349 13.84 -9.89 -1.52
CA GLU A 349 13.59 -11.13 -0.79
C GLU A 349 12.72 -12.08 -1.61
N ASP A 350 11.72 -11.60 -2.34
CA ASP A 350 10.90 -12.44 -3.23
C ASP A 350 11.63 -12.86 -4.53
N GLY A 351 12.86 -12.38 -4.75
CA GLY A 351 13.67 -12.67 -5.95
C GLY A 351 13.25 -11.89 -7.18
N LEU A 352 12.31 -10.95 -7.04
CA LEU A 352 11.79 -10.12 -8.12
C LEU A 352 12.69 -8.91 -8.41
N PHE A 353 13.54 -8.53 -7.46
CA PHE A 353 14.52 -7.45 -7.57
C PHE A 353 15.92 -7.92 -7.18
N PHE A 354 16.95 -7.15 -7.54
CA PHE A 354 18.35 -7.56 -7.37
C PHE A 354 18.68 -7.96 -5.92
N SER A 355 19.26 -9.15 -5.74
CA SER A 355 19.55 -9.75 -4.43
C SER A 355 20.50 -8.93 -3.54
N ILE A 356 21.29 -8.01 -4.11
CA ILE A 356 22.19 -7.10 -3.36
C ILE A 356 21.40 -6.26 -2.35
N PHE A 357 20.15 -5.90 -2.68
CA PHE A 357 19.30 -5.08 -1.82
C PHE A 357 18.58 -5.87 -0.73
N ALA A 358 18.62 -7.21 -0.78
CA ALA A 358 18.10 -8.07 0.29
C ALA A 358 19.10 -8.20 1.47
N GLN A 359 20.33 -7.69 1.33
CA GLN A 359 21.33 -7.77 2.39
C GLN A 359 21.08 -6.74 3.50
N VAL A 360 20.93 -7.23 4.73
CA VAL A 360 20.70 -6.41 5.93
C VAL A 360 21.98 -6.36 6.77
N ASN A 361 22.36 -5.18 7.25
CA ASN A 361 23.53 -5.03 8.12
C ASN A 361 23.25 -5.67 9.52
N PRO A 362 24.14 -6.55 10.03
CA PRO A 362 23.92 -7.26 11.29
C PRO A 362 23.81 -6.34 12.53
N ILE A 363 24.45 -5.16 12.50
CA ILE A 363 24.48 -4.24 13.65
C ILE A 363 23.24 -3.34 13.64
N THR A 364 23.00 -2.65 12.52
CA THR A 364 21.92 -1.66 12.43
C THR A 364 20.57 -2.29 12.13
N LYS A 365 20.54 -3.53 11.62
CA LYS A 365 19.35 -4.26 11.16
C LYS A 365 18.59 -3.53 10.05
N VAL A 366 19.30 -2.75 9.22
CA VAL A 366 18.72 -2.01 8.09
C VAL A 366 19.46 -2.36 6.78
N PRO A 367 18.78 -2.43 5.63
CA PRO A 367 19.42 -2.60 4.32
C PRO A 367 20.17 -1.33 3.89
N VAL A 368 21.40 -1.15 4.38
CA VAL A 368 22.24 0.05 4.13
C VAL A 368 22.50 0.27 2.64
N ASN A 369 22.71 -0.79 1.87
CA ASN A 369 22.95 -0.70 0.42
C ASN A 369 21.76 -0.06 -0.32
N ALA A 370 20.53 -0.43 0.08
CA ALA A 370 19.32 0.16 -0.49
C ALA A 370 19.19 1.64 -0.09
N ILE A 371 19.44 1.98 1.18
CA ILE A 371 19.39 3.38 1.64
C ILE A 371 20.37 4.25 0.86
N LEU A 372 21.62 3.81 0.71
CA LEU A 372 22.64 4.63 0.08
C LEU A 372 22.35 4.82 -1.42
N VAL A 373 22.02 3.75 -2.14
CA VAL A 373 21.76 3.82 -3.59
C VAL A 373 20.50 4.63 -3.87
N PHE A 374 19.38 4.31 -3.22
CA PHE A 374 18.13 5.02 -3.45
C PHE A 374 18.12 6.42 -2.85
N GLY A 375 18.86 6.67 -1.76
CA GLY A 375 19.07 8.02 -1.21
C GLY A 375 19.86 8.92 -2.14
N ILE A 376 20.90 8.40 -2.80
CA ILE A 376 21.63 9.14 -3.84
C ILE A 376 20.73 9.40 -5.04
N LEU A 377 19.95 8.40 -5.51
CA LEU A 377 18.99 8.59 -6.60
C LEU A 377 17.89 9.63 -6.25
N MET A 378 17.44 9.63 -5.01
CA MET A 378 16.50 10.63 -4.50
C MET A 378 17.14 12.03 -4.49
N ALA A 379 18.40 12.14 -4.05
CA ALA A 379 19.14 13.40 -4.06
C ALA A 379 19.40 13.93 -5.48
N THR A 380 19.69 13.05 -6.46
CA THR A 380 19.84 13.46 -7.86
C THR A 380 18.50 13.89 -8.46
N MET A 381 17.40 13.24 -8.11
CA MET A 381 16.07 13.70 -8.52
C MET A 381 15.73 15.07 -7.94
N ALA A 382 16.02 15.31 -6.67
CA ALA A 382 15.83 16.63 -6.05
C ALA A 382 16.71 17.70 -6.71
N LEU A 383 17.95 17.37 -7.08
CA LEU A 383 18.84 18.28 -7.80
C LEU A 383 18.30 18.65 -9.19
N VAL A 384 17.73 17.68 -9.91
CA VAL A 384 17.42 17.79 -11.34
C VAL A 384 16.04 18.35 -11.63
N PHE A 385 15.05 18.00 -10.81
CA PHE A 385 13.64 18.24 -11.10
C PHE A 385 13.04 19.30 -10.19
N ASP A 386 12.06 20.02 -10.74
CA ASP A 386 11.33 21.02 -9.98
C ASP A 386 10.21 20.41 -9.12
N LEU A 387 9.79 21.13 -8.08
CA LEU A 387 8.78 20.67 -7.12
C LEU A 387 7.46 20.31 -7.83
N GLU A 388 6.96 21.16 -8.72
CA GLU A 388 5.70 20.92 -9.43
C GLU A 388 5.79 19.66 -10.31
N ALA A 389 6.90 19.51 -11.03
CA ALA A 389 7.18 18.36 -11.87
C ALA A 389 7.23 17.05 -11.06
N LEU A 390 7.86 17.08 -9.88
CA LEU A 390 7.92 15.95 -8.95
C LEU A 390 6.54 15.62 -8.39
N VAL A 391 5.77 16.61 -7.94
CA VAL A 391 4.42 16.44 -7.37
C VAL A 391 3.44 15.84 -8.38
N GLN A 392 3.42 16.36 -9.62
CA GLN A 392 2.55 15.81 -10.67
C GLN A 392 2.95 14.38 -11.03
N PHE A 393 4.27 14.09 -11.11
CA PHE A 393 4.78 12.76 -11.43
C PHE A 393 4.54 11.74 -10.32
N LEU A 394 4.61 12.17 -9.07
CA LEU A 394 4.22 11.36 -7.92
C LEU A 394 2.73 11.01 -7.94
N SER A 395 1.88 12.01 -8.21
CA SER A 395 0.42 11.87 -8.16
C SER A 395 -0.10 10.81 -9.13
N ILE A 396 0.44 10.74 -10.36
CA ILE A 396 0.04 9.68 -11.32
C ILE A 396 0.41 8.28 -10.81
N GLY A 397 1.58 8.13 -10.19
CA GLY A 397 2.04 6.87 -9.62
C GLY A 397 1.12 6.41 -8.49
N THR A 398 0.86 7.28 -7.52
CA THR A 398 -0.02 6.95 -6.39
C THR A 398 -1.45 6.65 -6.83
N LEU A 399 -2.03 7.45 -7.73
CA LEU A 399 -3.38 7.22 -8.25
C LEU A 399 -3.51 5.86 -8.96
N LEU A 400 -2.48 5.45 -9.70
CA LEU A 400 -2.42 4.13 -10.31
C LEU A 400 -2.34 3.03 -9.24
N ALA A 401 -1.46 3.17 -8.26
CA ALA A 401 -1.35 2.20 -7.16
C ALA A 401 -2.69 2.02 -6.44
N TYR A 402 -3.41 3.10 -6.16
CA TYR A 402 -4.70 3.07 -5.46
C TYR A 402 -5.80 2.45 -6.31
N THR A 403 -5.77 2.68 -7.62
CA THR A 403 -6.69 2.04 -8.58
C THR A 403 -6.50 0.52 -8.57
N PHE A 404 -5.25 0.05 -8.56
CA PHE A 404 -4.96 -1.38 -8.48
C PHE A 404 -5.34 -1.98 -7.12
N VAL A 405 -5.06 -1.31 -6.00
CA VAL A 405 -5.49 -1.80 -4.69
C VAL A 405 -7.01 -1.89 -4.59
N ALA A 406 -7.75 -0.89 -5.10
CA ALA A 406 -9.21 -0.95 -5.16
C ALA A 406 -9.72 -2.12 -6.01
N ALA A 407 -9.09 -2.37 -7.16
CA ALA A 407 -9.40 -3.53 -8.01
C ALA A 407 -9.10 -4.86 -7.29
N SER A 408 -7.95 -4.96 -6.61
CA SER A 408 -7.52 -6.11 -5.83
C SER A 408 -8.48 -6.44 -4.69
N VAL A 409 -9.07 -5.43 -4.01
CA VAL A 409 -10.10 -5.66 -2.97
C VAL A 409 -11.30 -6.38 -3.55
N ILE A 410 -11.79 -5.93 -4.72
CA ILE A 410 -12.93 -6.58 -5.38
C ILE A 410 -12.56 -8.02 -5.72
N VAL A 411 -11.42 -8.23 -6.38
CA VAL A 411 -10.98 -9.57 -6.80
C VAL A 411 -10.85 -10.52 -5.60
N LEU A 412 -10.20 -10.11 -4.52
CA LEU A 412 -10.02 -10.96 -3.33
C LEU A 412 -11.34 -11.30 -2.63
N ARG A 413 -12.32 -10.38 -2.63
CA ARG A 413 -13.59 -10.58 -1.93
C ARG A 413 -14.52 -11.57 -2.63
N PHE A 414 -14.33 -11.83 -3.91
CA PHE A 414 -15.15 -12.75 -4.69
C PHE A 414 -14.38 -13.95 -5.26
N GLN A 415 -13.08 -14.07 -5.00
CA GLN A 415 -12.33 -15.29 -5.31
C GLN A 415 -12.63 -16.38 -4.25
N PRO A 416 -12.93 -17.62 -4.68
CA PRO A 416 -13.04 -18.75 -3.76
C PRO A 416 -11.69 -19.04 -3.08
N ASP A 417 -11.73 -19.48 -1.83
CA ASP A 417 -10.52 -19.95 -1.13
C ASP A 417 -9.96 -21.14 -1.91
N LYS A 418 -8.77 -20.99 -2.50
CA LYS A 418 -8.01 -22.11 -3.04
C LYS A 418 -7.57 -22.97 -1.87
N THR A 419 -8.43 -23.87 -1.40
CA THR A 419 -8.09 -24.86 -0.37
C THR A 419 -6.88 -25.64 -0.86
N GLY A 420 -5.73 -25.41 -0.23
CA GLY A 420 -4.71 -26.43 -0.16
C GLY A 420 -5.37 -27.68 0.41
N SER A 421 -5.38 -28.76 -0.36
CA SER A 421 -5.82 -30.07 0.08
C SER A 421 -4.97 -30.54 1.27
N LYS A 422 -5.32 -30.13 2.50
CA LYS A 422 -4.90 -30.74 3.76
C LYS A 422 -6.00 -30.51 4.79
N GLY A 423 -7.02 -31.37 4.76
CA GLY A 423 -7.84 -31.61 5.94
C GLY A 423 -7.02 -32.38 6.96
N THR A 424 -6.24 -31.68 7.79
CA THR A 424 -5.76 -32.25 9.05
C THR A 424 -6.78 -31.84 10.09
N ALA A 425 -7.56 -32.80 10.57
CA ALA A 425 -8.43 -32.63 11.72
C ALA A 425 -7.61 -32.06 12.88
N SER A 426 -7.92 -30.82 13.28
CA SER A 426 -7.37 -30.22 14.49
C SER A 426 -8.00 -30.91 15.69
N THR A 427 -7.30 -31.91 16.23
CA THR A 427 -7.57 -32.47 17.56
C THR A 427 -7.30 -31.38 18.60
N SER A 428 -8.33 -30.66 19.03
CA SER A 428 -8.24 -29.78 20.20
C SER A 428 -8.21 -30.65 21.46
N SER A 429 -7.03 -30.84 22.02
CA SER A 429 -6.85 -31.34 23.38
C SER A 429 -7.28 -30.27 24.38
N ASN A 430 -8.41 -30.47 25.05
CA ASN A 430 -8.74 -29.78 26.30
C ASN A 430 -8.19 -30.59 27.47
N PRO A 431 -7.28 -30.06 28.31
CA PRO A 431 -6.92 -30.68 29.58
C PRO A 431 -7.72 -30.00 30.68
N SER A 432 -8.85 -30.58 31.12
CA SER A 432 -9.50 -30.30 32.42
C SER A 432 -10.79 -31.12 32.58
N ALA A 433 -10.73 -32.29 33.19
CA ALA A 433 -11.83 -32.86 33.98
C ALA A 433 -11.26 -34.01 34.84
N GLU A 434 -11.35 -33.84 36.16
CA GLU A 434 -10.97 -34.82 37.18
C GLU A 434 -11.89 -36.07 37.16
N PRO A 435 -11.42 -37.20 37.72
CA PRO A 435 -12.09 -38.49 37.61
C PRO A 435 -13.19 -38.65 38.67
N SER A 436 -14.33 -39.23 38.29
CA SER A 436 -15.28 -39.80 39.24
C SER A 436 -15.65 -41.23 38.83
N GLU A 437 -15.55 -42.09 39.82
CA GLU A 437 -15.63 -43.55 39.78
C GLU A 437 -17.03 -44.06 39.42
N ALA A 438 -17.10 -45.22 38.76
CA ALA A 438 -18.29 -46.06 38.73
C ALA A 438 -17.95 -47.40 39.43
N PRO A 439 -18.82 -47.92 40.31
CA PRO A 439 -18.58 -49.19 40.97
C PRO A 439 -18.95 -50.38 40.10
N SER A 440 -18.20 -51.45 40.33
CA SER A 440 -18.31 -52.83 39.90
C SER A 440 -19.71 -53.43 40.09
N GLU A 441 -20.17 -54.25 39.15
CA GLU A 441 -20.75 -55.58 39.44
C GLU A 441 -21.02 -56.39 38.16
N SER A 442 -21.25 -57.67 38.36
CA SER A 442 -20.77 -58.80 37.56
C SER A 442 -21.88 -59.49 36.75
N GLN A 443 -21.44 -60.27 35.76
CA GLN A 443 -21.93 -61.60 35.36
C GLN A 443 -23.01 -61.79 34.26
N THR A 444 -22.63 -62.73 33.36
CA THR A 444 -23.37 -63.84 32.74
C THR A 444 -23.97 -63.73 31.32
N ILE A 445 -23.88 -64.89 30.67
CA ILE A 445 -23.96 -65.24 29.24
C ILE A 445 -25.42 -65.49 28.83
N ASN A 446 -25.82 -65.15 27.59
CA ASN A 446 -26.50 -66.06 26.64
C ASN A 446 -26.92 -65.37 25.33
N GLU A 447 -26.84 -66.16 24.25
CA GLU A 447 -27.35 -65.91 22.90
C GLU A 447 -28.85 -65.62 22.90
N ASP A 448 -29.32 -64.64 22.10
CA ASP A 448 -30.25 -64.91 20.99
C ASP A 448 -30.47 -63.65 20.10
N SER A 449 -30.83 -63.95 18.86
CA SER A 449 -31.22 -63.12 17.73
C SER A 449 -32.20 -61.95 17.99
N GLY A 450 -32.03 -60.85 17.23
CA GLY A 450 -33.10 -59.87 17.00
C GLY A 450 -32.67 -58.39 16.92
N GLU A 451 -32.70 -57.84 15.70
CA GLU A 451 -32.71 -56.40 15.34
C GLU A 451 -31.57 -55.49 15.87
N LEU A 452 -30.60 -55.22 14.99
CA LEU A 452 -29.74 -54.03 15.09
C LEU A 452 -30.61 -52.77 14.95
N LYS A 453 -31.01 -52.17 16.07
CA LYS A 453 -31.42 -50.75 16.08
C LYS A 453 -30.17 -49.90 15.85
N GLN A 454 -30.06 -49.36 14.64
CA GLN A 454 -29.08 -48.34 14.27
C GLN A 454 -29.25 -47.13 15.19
N TYR A 455 -28.37 -46.96 16.18
CA TYR A 455 -28.29 -45.72 16.94
C TYR A 455 -27.58 -44.68 16.06
N GLU A 456 -28.35 -43.81 15.40
CA GLU A 456 -27.78 -42.61 14.76
C GLU A 456 -27.19 -41.73 15.85
N SER A 457 -25.85 -41.70 15.93
CA SER A 457 -25.12 -40.87 16.87
C SER A 457 -25.49 -39.40 16.67
N PHE A 458 -25.81 -38.69 17.74
CA PHE A 458 -26.07 -37.24 17.70
C PHE A 458 -24.86 -36.48 17.14
N SER A 459 -23.64 -37.03 17.26
CA SER A 459 -22.43 -36.50 16.65
C SER A 459 -22.41 -36.64 15.13
N ASP A 460 -22.96 -37.73 14.57
CA ASP A 460 -23.10 -37.90 13.12
C ASP A 460 -24.16 -36.94 12.58
N LYS A 461 -25.26 -36.71 13.32
CA LYS A 461 -26.23 -35.67 12.96
C LYS A 461 -25.67 -34.27 13.11
N LEU A 462 -24.83 -34.00 14.12
CA LEU A 462 -24.19 -32.70 14.26
C LEU A 462 -23.17 -32.47 13.14
N GLN A 463 -22.37 -33.49 12.80
CA GLN A 463 -21.43 -33.40 11.67
C GLN A 463 -22.16 -33.32 10.34
N LEU A 464 -23.27 -34.02 10.15
CA LEU A 464 -24.10 -33.89 8.94
C LEU A 464 -24.80 -32.54 8.89
N VAL A 465 -25.25 -31.98 10.02
CA VAL A 465 -25.84 -30.63 10.10
C VAL A 465 -24.78 -29.55 9.92
N GLU A 466 -23.55 -29.74 10.41
CA GLU A 466 -22.43 -28.81 10.22
C GLU A 466 -21.87 -28.92 8.79
N ARG A 467 -21.88 -30.13 8.21
CA ARG A 467 -21.55 -30.39 6.80
C ARG A 467 -22.65 -29.90 5.86
N GLN A 468 -23.92 -30.00 6.24
CA GLN A 468 -25.06 -29.43 5.51
C GLN A 468 -25.12 -27.91 5.68
N ALA A 469 -24.81 -27.34 6.85
CA ALA A 469 -24.74 -25.89 7.08
C ALA A 469 -23.51 -25.25 6.38
N SER A 470 -22.42 -26.00 6.23
CA SER A 470 -21.29 -25.61 5.38
C SER A 470 -21.54 -25.84 3.88
N THR A 471 -22.41 -26.79 3.51
CA THR A 471 -22.90 -26.96 2.12
C THR A 471 -23.98 -25.93 1.76
N GLU A 472 -24.77 -25.45 2.74
CA GLU A 472 -25.73 -24.35 2.58
C GLU A 472 -25.04 -22.98 2.58
N ARG A 473 -23.84 -22.84 3.16
CA ARG A 473 -22.94 -21.73 2.84
C ARG A 473 -22.37 -21.96 1.45
N ARG A 474 -23.10 -21.46 0.45
CA ARG A 474 -22.67 -21.41 -0.95
C ARG A 474 -21.22 -20.93 -1.06
N GLU A 475 -20.50 -21.54 -2.00
CA GLU A 475 -19.08 -21.23 -2.22
C GLU A 475 -18.90 -19.76 -2.63
N VAL A 476 -17.93 -19.09 -2.01
CA VAL A 476 -17.58 -17.69 -2.28
C VAL A 476 -17.34 -17.51 -3.78
N GLY A 477 -17.98 -16.50 -4.39
CA GLY A 477 -17.82 -16.23 -5.82
C GLY A 477 -18.85 -16.92 -6.74
N GLN A 478 -19.88 -17.58 -6.21
CA GLN A 478 -21.05 -18.02 -6.98
C GLN A 478 -22.15 -16.93 -7.08
N LEU A 479 -23.04 -17.05 -8.06
CA LEU A 479 -24.20 -16.16 -8.22
C LEU A 479 -25.19 -16.30 -7.06
N LYS A 480 -25.81 -15.19 -6.63
CA LYS A 480 -26.92 -15.22 -5.68
C LYS A 480 -28.07 -16.09 -6.21
N ALA A 481 -28.68 -16.87 -5.31
CA ALA A 481 -29.70 -17.89 -5.61
C ALA A 481 -30.88 -17.40 -6.46
N TYR A 482 -31.25 -16.12 -6.33
CA TYR A 482 -32.35 -15.54 -7.09
C TYR A 482 -32.06 -15.40 -8.61
N TRP A 483 -30.78 -15.22 -8.99
CA TRP A 483 -30.38 -14.85 -10.35
C TRP A 483 -29.76 -15.99 -11.14
N GLU A 484 -29.41 -17.08 -10.48
CA GLU A 484 -28.91 -18.32 -11.04
C GLU A 484 -29.77 -18.87 -12.21
N PRO A 485 -31.13 -18.85 -12.15
CA PRO A 485 -31.96 -19.34 -13.25
C PRO A 485 -31.88 -18.49 -14.52
N TYR A 486 -31.56 -17.20 -14.39
CA TYR A 486 -31.55 -16.23 -15.50
C TYR A 486 -30.17 -16.06 -16.12
N LEU A 487 -29.11 -16.02 -15.29
CA LEU A 487 -27.74 -15.77 -15.73
C LEU A 487 -26.86 -17.02 -15.79
N GLY A 488 -27.26 -18.14 -15.18
CA GLY A 488 -26.48 -19.38 -15.19
C GLY A 488 -26.23 -19.93 -16.61
N LYS A 489 -27.16 -19.69 -17.55
CA LYS A 489 -26.99 -20.07 -18.96
C LYS A 489 -26.06 -19.14 -19.75
N LEU A 490 -25.89 -17.89 -19.32
CA LEU A 490 -25.02 -16.90 -19.95
C LEU A 490 -23.58 -16.98 -19.41
N LEU A 491 -23.41 -17.34 -18.13
CA LEU A 491 -22.12 -17.41 -17.42
C LEU A 491 -21.61 -18.85 -17.23
N GLY A 492 -22.34 -19.87 -17.70
CA GLY A 492 -22.16 -21.28 -17.33
C GLY A 492 -20.85 -21.96 -17.72
N ASP A 493 -20.02 -21.34 -18.57
CA ASP A 493 -18.73 -21.88 -19.01
C ASP A 493 -17.52 -21.33 -18.22
N CYS A 494 -17.72 -20.37 -17.31
CA CYS A 494 -16.62 -19.66 -16.63
C CYS A 494 -16.47 -20.14 -15.16
N GLU A 495 -15.24 -20.36 -14.69
CA GLU A 495 -14.99 -20.75 -13.29
C GLU A 495 -15.42 -19.65 -12.31
N SER A 496 -15.95 -20.06 -11.14
CA SER A 496 -16.35 -19.15 -10.04
C SER A 496 -15.19 -18.24 -9.63
N GLY A 497 -15.27 -16.95 -9.96
CA GLY A 497 -14.24 -15.94 -9.69
C GLY A 497 -13.57 -15.32 -10.93
N GLU A 498 -13.47 -16.03 -12.06
CA GLU A 498 -12.92 -15.46 -13.30
C GLU A 498 -13.83 -14.37 -13.87
N VAL A 499 -15.15 -14.58 -13.79
CA VAL A 499 -16.17 -13.60 -14.18
C VAL A 499 -15.95 -12.27 -13.48
N VAL A 500 -15.63 -12.30 -12.18
CA VAL A 500 -15.38 -11.08 -11.40
C VAL A 500 -14.10 -10.39 -11.87
N GLY A 501 -13.05 -11.15 -12.18
CA GLY A 501 -11.83 -10.61 -12.81
C GLY A 501 -12.12 -9.87 -14.12
N TYR A 502 -12.90 -10.47 -15.02
CA TYR A 502 -13.31 -9.81 -16.28
C TYR A 502 -14.21 -8.58 -16.05
N CYS A 503 -15.09 -8.62 -15.06
CA CYS A 503 -15.91 -7.47 -14.70
C CYS A 503 -15.05 -6.30 -14.19
N VAL A 504 -14.07 -6.57 -13.33
CA VAL A 504 -13.14 -5.56 -12.81
C VAL A 504 -12.30 -4.96 -13.94
N LEU A 505 -11.79 -5.78 -14.86
CA LEU A 505 -11.08 -5.28 -16.05
C LEU A 505 -11.99 -4.39 -16.90
N THR A 506 -13.25 -4.79 -17.10
CA THR A 506 -14.24 -4.01 -17.84
C THR A 506 -14.54 -2.67 -17.14
N ILE A 507 -14.61 -2.65 -15.81
CA ILE A 507 -14.75 -1.41 -15.02
C ILE A 507 -13.58 -0.46 -15.28
N ILE A 508 -12.34 -0.97 -15.26
CA ILE A 508 -11.14 -0.14 -15.48
C ILE A 508 -11.15 0.40 -16.92
N VAL A 509 -11.34 -0.46 -17.92
CA VAL A 509 -11.32 -0.06 -19.34
C VAL A 509 -12.45 0.92 -19.67
N SER A 510 -13.66 0.68 -19.16
CA SER A 510 -14.79 1.60 -19.33
C SER A 510 -14.56 2.93 -18.63
N SER A 511 -13.96 2.94 -17.43
CA SER A 511 -13.60 4.17 -16.71
C SER A 511 -12.54 4.99 -17.45
N VAL A 512 -11.46 4.35 -17.92
CA VAL A 512 -10.41 5.03 -18.71
C VAL A 512 -11.01 5.61 -19.98
N SER A 513 -11.81 4.83 -20.70
CA SER A 513 -12.47 5.28 -21.93
C SER A 513 -13.44 6.43 -21.66
N PHE A 514 -14.20 6.35 -20.57
CA PHE A 514 -15.17 7.37 -20.19
C PHE A 514 -14.48 8.70 -19.86
N CYS A 515 -13.42 8.66 -19.04
CA CYS A 515 -12.64 9.84 -18.70
C CYS A 515 -11.87 10.41 -19.90
N ALA A 516 -11.34 9.56 -20.79
CA ALA A 516 -10.70 10.00 -22.02
C ALA A 516 -11.66 10.73 -22.95
N VAL A 517 -12.89 10.24 -23.08
CA VAL A 517 -13.93 10.88 -23.90
C VAL A 517 -14.34 12.22 -23.29
N LEU A 518 -14.52 12.29 -21.97
CA LEU A 518 -14.84 13.55 -21.28
C LEU A 518 -13.79 14.64 -21.51
N GLU A 519 -12.50 14.30 -21.45
CA GLU A 519 -11.43 15.30 -21.62
C GLU A 519 -11.13 15.63 -23.10
N PHE A 520 -10.99 14.61 -23.96
CA PHE A 520 -10.51 14.79 -25.33
C PHE A 520 -11.62 14.89 -26.37
N GLY A 521 -12.81 14.38 -26.08
CA GLY A 521 -13.90 14.24 -27.05
C GLY A 521 -14.39 15.56 -27.62
N THR A 522 -14.43 16.61 -26.80
CA THR A 522 -14.85 17.97 -27.21
C THR A 522 -13.68 18.84 -27.65
N LYS A 523 -12.53 18.75 -26.98
CA LYS A 523 -11.38 19.65 -27.19
C LYS A 523 -10.49 19.28 -28.39
N GLN A 524 -10.18 18.00 -28.56
CA GLN A 524 -9.22 17.53 -29.58
C GLN A 524 -9.90 16.78 -30.73
N LEU A 525 -10.90 15.96 -30.41
CA LEU A 525 -11.52 15.07 -31.39
C LEU A 525 -12.69 15.71 -32.14
N HIS A 526 -13.12 16.92 -31.72
CA HIS A 526 -14.27 17.67 -32.28
C HIS A 526 -15.47 16.77 -32.63
N LEU A 527 -15.80 15.82 -31.74
CA LEU A 527 -16.87 14.88 -31.99
C LEU A 527 -18.21 15.60 -32.09
N PRO A 528 -19.09 15.23 -33.04
CA PRO A 528 -20.46 15.74 -33.04
C PRO A 528 -21.17 15.34 -31.75
N ILE A 529 -21.99 16.24 -31.21
CA ILE A 529 -22.64 16.11 -29.89
C ILE A 529 -23.37 14.77 -29.74
N TRP A 530 -24.02 14.27 -30.80
CA TRP A 530 -24.68 12.96 -30.80
C TRP A 530 -23.71 11.78 -30.63
N SER A 531 -22.56 11.80 -31.31
CA SER A 531 -21.53 10.75 -31.15
C SER A 531 -20.90 10.81 -29.75
N PHE A 532 -20.60 12.02 -29.26
CA PHE A 532 -20.07 12.23 -27.92
C PHE A 532 -21.02 11.71 -26.83
N THR A 533 -22.30 12.07 -26.90
CA THR A 533 -23.31 11.67 -25.91
C THR A 533 -23.62 10.18 -25.97
N THR A 534 -23.77 9.59 -27.16
CA THR A 534 -24.00 8.15 -27.31
C THR A 534 -22.85 7.32 -26.74
N LEU A 535 -21.61 7.74 -26.97
CA LEU A 535 -20.43 7.04 -26.49
C LEU A 535 -20.29 7.14 -24.95
N LEU A 536 -20.60 8.29 -24.35
CA LEU A 536 -20.67 8.42 -22.89
C LEU A 536 -21.75 7.51 -22.28
N VAL A 537 -22.93 7.44 -22.91
CA VAL A 537 -24.02 6.57 -22.45
C VAL A 537 -23.60 5.10 -22.51
N ILE A 538 -23.02 4.64 -23.61
CA ILE A 538 -22.56 3.25 -23.76
C ILE A 538 -21.51 2.89 -22.71
N LEU A 539 -20.52 3.75 -22.49
CA LEU A 539 -19.46 3.50 -21.49
C LEU A 539 -20.00 3.51 -20.06
N SER A 540 -20.91 4.43 -19.75
CA SER A 540 -21.56 4.46 -18.44
C SER A 540 -22.43 3.22 -18.21
N LEU A 541 -23.12 2.73 -19.25
CA LEU A 541 -23.91 1.51 -19.18
C LEU A 541 -23.02 0.28 -18.96
N ALA A 542 -21.87 0.19 -19.64
CA ALA A 542 -20.91 -0.89 -19.44
C ALA A 542 -20.34 -0.89 -18.01
N TYR A 543 -20.03 0.29 -17.46
CA TYR A 543 -19.59 0.44 -16.06
C TYR A 543 -20.67 0.01 -15.07
N VAL A 544 -21.92 0.46 -15.25
CA VAL A 544 -23.03 0.11 -14.36
C VAL A 544 -23.39 -1.37 -14.47
N LEU A 545 -23.37 -1.94 -15.69
CA LEU A 545 -23.66 -3.36 -15.90
C LEU A 545 -22.60 -4.25 -15.24
N SER A 546 -21.32 -3.94 -15.40
CA SER A 546 -20.24 -4.68 -14.74
C SER A 546 -20.30 -4.56 -13.21
N LEU A 547 -20.63 -3.38 -12.68
CA LEU A 547 -20.86 -3.19 -11.24
C LEU A 547 -22.06 -4.01 -10.74
N ALA A 548 -23.16 -4.03 -11.49
CA ALA A 548 -24.33 -4.84 -11.16
C ALA A 548 -23.98 -6.34 -11.16
N LEU A 549 -23.23 -6.82 -12.16
CA LEU A 549 -22.74 -8.20 -12.24
C LEU A 549 -21.90 -8.59 -11.02
N ILE A 550 -21.03 -7.71 -10.53
CA ILE A 550 -20.27 -7.98 -9.31
C ILE A 550 -21.20 -8.00 -8.09
N TRP A 551 -22.17 -7.09 -8.01
CA TRP A 551 -23.15 -7.04 -6.92
C TRP A 551 -24.08 -8.27 -6.86
N LEU A 552 -24.24 -8.95 -8.00
CA LEU A 552 -24.99 -10.20 -8.15
C LEU A 552 -24.27 -11.43 -7.56
N HIS A 553 -22.95 -11.38 -7.36
CA HIS A 553 -22.17 -12.47 -6.76
C HIS A 553 -22.17 -12.39 -5.23
N GLU A 554 -21.94 -13.52 -4.56
CA GLU A 554 -21.84 -13.56 -3.09
C GLU A 554 -20.43 -13.15 -2.62
N PRO A 555 -20.31 -12.05 -1.83
CA PRO A 555 -19.02 -11.60 -1.31
C PRO A 555 -18.57 -12.42 -0.10
N LYS A 556 -17.26 -12.55 0.06
CA LYS A 556 -16.63 -13.10 1.28
C LYS A 556 -16.89 -12.20 2.48
N THR A 557 -17.62 -12.71 3.47
CA THR A 557 -17.82 -12.06 4.77
C THR A 557 -16.90 -12.70 5.81
N SER A 558 -15.86 -11.98 6.23
CA SER A 558 -15.03 -12.34 7.39
C SER A 558 -15.54 -11.57 8.60
N SER A 559 -15.86 -12.26 9.69
CA SER A 559 -16.33 -11.64 10.93
C SER A 559 -15.21 -11.05 11.80
N LYS A 560 -13.93 -11.33 11.48
CA LYS A 560 -12.79 -11.00 12.34
C LYS A 560 -11.99 -9.76 11.92
N THR A 561 -12.19 -9.25 10.70
CA THR A 561 -11.40 -8.15 10.12
C THR A 561 -12.28 -7.01 9.61
N PHE A 562 -11.73 -5.79 9.61
CA PHE A 562 -12.41 -4.64 9.00
C PHE A 562 -12.66 -4.90 7.52
N GLN A 563 -13.87 -4.59 7.06
CA GLN A 563 -14.26 -4.71 5.66
C GLN A 563 -14.74 -3.36 5.14
N VAL A 564 -14.37 -3.02 3.91
CA VAL A 564 -14.84 -1.79 3.25
C VAL A 564 -16.38 -1.81 3.19
N PRO A 565 -17.05 -0.72 3.59
CA PRO A 565 -18.50 -0.61 3.47
C PRO A 565 -18.91 -0.53 2.00
N LEU A 566 -20.11 -1.02 1.66
CA LEU A 566 -20.72 -0.88 0.32
C LEU A 566 -19.89 -1.47 -0.84
N VAL A 567 -19.16 -2.58 -0.65
CA VAL A 567 -18.53 -3.27 -1.80
C VAL A 567 -19.62 -3.91 -2.68
N PRO A 568 -19.58 -3.75 -4.02
CA PRO A 568 -18.47 -3.23 -4.85
C PRO A 568 -18.50 -1.73 -5.19
N LEU A 569 -19.46 -0.96 -4.69
CA LEU A 569 -19.63 0.47 -5.02
C LEU A 569 -18.44 1.32 -4.57
N THR A 570 -17.96 1.15 -3.34
CA THR A 570 -16.88 1.99 -2.78
C THR A 570 -15.56 1.84 -3.57
N PRO A 571 -15.03 0.62 -3.82
CA PRO A 571 -13.82 0.47 -4.62
C PRO A 571 -14.02 0.87 -6.08
N ALA A 572 -15.19 0.60 -6.67
CA ALA A 572 -15.47 1.01 -8.06
C ALA A 572 -15.51 2.55 -8.21
N ALA A 573 -16.10 3.26 -7.24
CA ALA A 573 -16.08 4.72 -7.20
C ALA A 573 -14.65 5.26 -7.04
N SER A 574 -13.83 4.61 -6.20
CA SER A 574 -12.41 4.95 -6.07
C SER A 574 -11.67 4.81 -7.40
N ILE A 575 -11.89 3.72 -8.15
CA ILE A 575 -11.29 3.49 -9.48
C ILE A 575 -11.66 4.64 -10.43
N LEU A 576 -12.96 4.99 -10.51
CA LEU A 576 -13.44 6.03 -11.42
C LEU A 576 -12.84 7.41 -11.09
N ILE A 577 -12.84 7.79 -9.80
CA ILE A 577 -12.31 9.08 -9.36
C ILE A 577 -10.79 9.15 -9.58
N ASN A 578 -10.05 8.08 -9.26
CA ASN A 578 -8.61 8.06 -9.46
C ASN A 578 -8.26 8.20 -10.95
N ILE A 579 -8.95 7.47 -11.83
CA ILE A 579 -8.77 7.57 -13.27
C ILE A 579 -9.12 8.97 -13.77
N PHE A 580 -10.21 9.56 -13.30
CA PHE A 580 -10.58 10.93 -13.65
C PHE A 580 -9.50 11.94 -13.27
N LEU A 581 -8.94 11.86 -12.06
CA LEU A 581 -7.85 12.74 -11.61
C LEU A 581 -6.56 12.52 -12.42
N MET A 582 -6.25 11.27 -12.80
CA MET A 582 -5.10 10.98 -13.68
C MET A 582 -5.22 11.67 -15.05
N MET A 583 -6.44 11.78 -15.59
CA MET A 583 -6.67 12.44 -16.88
C MET A 583 -6.53 13.97 -16.81
N LYS A 584 -6.56 14.57 -15.62
CA LYS A 584 -6.35 16.01 -15.39
C LYS A 584 -4.86 16.40 -15.28
N LEU A 585 -3.95 15.43 -15.22
CA LEU A 585 -2.51 15.67 -15.15
C LEU A 585 -1.93 16.02 -16.54
N SER A 586 -0.77 16.68 -16.52
CA SER A 586 -0.05 17.09 -17.74
C SER A 586 0.36 15.91 -18.63
N TYR A 587 0.41 16.13 -19.95
CA TYR A 587 0.89 15.12 -20.91
C TYR A 587 2.35 14.71 -20.65
N LEU A 588 3.18 15.62 -20.12
CA LEU A 588 4.56 15.33 -19.77
C LEU A 588 4.65 14.29 -18.65
N THR A 589 3.69 14.33 -17.72
CA THR A 589 3.57 13.38 -16.62
C THR A 589 3.35 11.96 -17.15
N TRP A 590 2.48 11.81 -18.16
CA TRP A 590 2.24 10.53 -18.83
C TRP A 590 3.48 9.99 -19.52
N ILE A 591 4.24 10.84 -20.23
CA ILE A 591 5.49 10.41 -20.87
C ILE A 591 6.50 9.90 -19.84
N ARG A 592 6.73 10.67 -18.77
CA ARG A 592 7.65 10.28 -17.68
C ARG A 592 7.25 8.94 -17.08
N PHE A 593 5.94 8.76 -16.84
CA PHE A 593 5.39 7.54 -16.30
C PHE A 593 5.54 6.34 -17.24
N THR A 594 5.26 6.49 -18.54
CA THR A 594 5.44 5.42 -19.52
C THR A 594 6.91 4.98 -19.62
N VAL A 595 7.84 5.94 -19.64
CA VAL A 595 9.28 5.64 -19.64
C VAL A 595 9.67 4.86 -18.39
N TRP A 596 9.18 5.27 -17.21
CA TRP A 596 9.47 4.56 -15.95
C TRP A 596 8.93 3.13 -15.92
N ILE A 597 7.70 2.92 -16.37
CA ILE A 597 7.10 1.58 -16.47
C ILE A 597 7.87 0.71 -17.47
N ALA A 598 8.34 1.28 -18.58
CA ALA A 598 9.17 0.56 -19.55
C ALA A 598 10.50 0.09 -18.94
N VAL A 599 11.16 0.93 -18.12
CA VAL A 599 12.36 0.53 -17.37
C VAL A 599 12.05 -0.60 -16.39
N GLY A 600 10.93 -0.53 -15.66
CA GLY A 600 10.50 -1.58 -14.76
C GLY A 600 10.27 -2.91 -15.47
N LEU A 601 9.54 -2.90 -16.59
CA LEU A 601 9.32 -4.09 -17.41
C LEU A 601 10.64 -4.69 -17.91
N PHE A 602 11.60 -3.86 -18.32
CA PHE A 602 12.92 -4.32 -18.71
C PHE A 602 13.65 -5.04 -17.55
N VAL A 603 13.59 -4.49 -16.34
CA VAL A 603 14.17 -5.12 -15.14
C VAL A 603 13.46 -6.45 -14.80
N TYR A 604 12.13 -6.50 -14.89
CA TYR A 604 11.36 -7.71 -14.61
C TYR A 604 11.65 -8.83 -15.60
N PHE A 605 11.60 -8.56 -16.90
CA PHE A 605 11.87 -9.58 -17.93
C PHE A 605 13.36 -9.96 -17.99
N GLY A 606 14.26 -9.04 -17.64
CA GLY A 606 15.69 -9.29 -17.59
C GLY A 606 16.14 -10.09 -16.36
N TYR A 607 15.57 -9.83 -15.19
CA TYR A 607 16.01 -10.41 -13.91
C TYR A 607 14.89 -11.11 -13.14
N GLY A 608 13.79 -10.40 -12.86
CA GLY A 608 12.74 -10.83 -11.92
C GLY A 608 12.06 -12.15 -12.28
N ILE A 609 11.68 -12.34 -13.55
CA ILE A 609 10.99 -13.57 -14.00
C ILE A 609 11.85 -14.84 -13.84
N TRP A 610 13.18 -14.69 -13.86
CA TRP A 610 14.14 -15.80 -13.76
C TRP A 610 14.51 -16.13 -12.32
N HIS A 611 14.46 -15.14 -11.42
CA HIS A 611 14.88 -15.26 -10.02
C HIS A 611 13.71 -15.34 -9.02
N SER A 612 12.46 -15.27 -9.50
CA SER A 612 11.26 -15.40 -8.66
C SER A 612 11.30 -16.68 -7.82
N LYS A 613 11.22 -16.51 -6.49
CA LYS A 613 11.21 -17.63 -5.53
C LYS A 613 10.00 -18.54 -5.70
N GLU A 614 8.82 -17.98 -5.98
CA GLU A 614 7.62 -18.78 -6.24
C GLU A 614 7.79 -19.62 -7.51
N GLY A 615 8.52 -19.11 -8.50
CA GLY A 615 8.91 -19.90 -9.66
C GLY A 615 9.84 -21.07 -9.37
N ILE A 616 10.76 -20.90 -8.43
CA ILE A 616 11.64 -21.99 -7.97
C ILE A 616 10.84 -23.00 -7.13
N ARG A 617 9.91 -22.52 -6.28
CA ARG A 617 9.03 -23.35 -5.44
C ARG A 617 8.10 -24.25 -6.26
N GLU A 618 7.56 -23.76 -7.37
CA GLU A 618 6.78 -24.57 -8.33
C GLU A 618 7.62 -25.65 -9.03
N MET A 619 8.90 -25.37 -9.28
CA MET A 619 9.81 -26.32 -9.96
C MET A 619 10.33 -27.42 -9.03
N GLN A 620 10.34 -27.20 -7.71
CA GLN A 620 10.63 -28.27 -6.75
C GLN A 620 9.46 -29.26 -6.71
N PRO A 621 9.67 -30.54 -7.07
CA PRO A 621 8.65 -31.55 -6.87
C PRO A 621 8.29 -31.61 -5.38
N LYS A 622 6.98 -31.62 -5.07
CA LYS A 622 6.45 -31.98 -3.74
C LYS A 622 6.73 -33.46 -3.44
N ASP A 623 7.98 -33.91 -3.50
CA ASP A 623 8.42 -35.26 -3.10
C ASP A 623 8.58 -35.33 -1.57
N THR A 624 7.54 -34.91 -0.87
CA THR A 624 7.25 -35.33 0.51
C THR A 624 5.83 -35.89 0.55
N ALA A 625 5.48 -36.71 -0.44
CA ALA A 625 4.51 -37.76 -0.20
C ALA A 625 5.21 -38.76 0.73
N ALA A 626 4.83 -38.77 2.01
CA ALA A 626 5.24 -39.82 2.93
C ALA A 626 4.93 -41.17 2.27
N ARG A 627 5.98 -41.88 1.85
CA ARG A 627 5.85 -43.19 1.23
C ARG A 627 5.63 -44.17 2.37
N TYR A 628 4.38 -44.41 2.72
CA TYR A 628 4.05 -45.44 3.70
C TYR A 628 4.37 -46.81 3.10
N VAL A 629 5.45 -47.43 3.56
CA VAL A 629 5.71 -48.85 3.29
C VAL A 629 4.90 -49.64 4.30
N VAL A 630 3.78 -50.21 3.86
CA VAL A 630 3.01 -51.15 4.68
C VAL A 630 3.83 -52.43 4.76
N LEU A 631 4.48 -52.67 5.90
CA LEU A 631 5.08 -53.97 6.20
C LEU A 631 3.95 -54.97 6.53
N PRO A 632 4.07 -56.27 6.17
CA PRO A 632 3.00 -57.28 6.34
C PRO A 632 2.66 -57.66 7.80
N SER A 633 3.00 -56.82 8.78
CA SER A 633 2.97 -57.15 10.21
C SER A 633 2.42 -55.98 11.04
N GLY A 634 1.27 -55.42 10.68
CA GLY A 634 0.31 -54.77 11.60
C GLY A 634 0.76 -53.72 12.63
N SER A 635 1.98 -53.19 12.63
CA SER A 635 2.44 -52.17 13.59
C SER A 635 2.94 -50.90 12.87
N LEU A 636 2.26 -49.78 13.10
CA LEU A 636 2.74 -48.45 12.74
C LEU A 636 3.84 -48.03 13.73
N VAL A 637 5.08 -47.89 13.24
CA VAL A 637 6.14 -47.17 13.94
C VAL A 637 6.54 -45.99 13.07
N GLU A 638 6.47 -44.79 13.64
CA GLU A 638 6.82 -43.53 13.01
C GLU A 638 8.34 -43.35 13.09
N THR A 639 9.06 -43.59 11.99
CA THR A 639 10.49 -43.23 11.89
C THR A 639 10.63 -41.97 11.05
N VAL A 640 10.76 -40.83 11.74
CA VAL A 640 11.18 -39.56 11.11
C VAL A 640 12.66 -39.66 10.78
N GLN A 641 13.00 -39.87 9.51
CA GLN A 641 14.36 -39.75 9.03
C GLN A 641 14.55 -38.35 8.43
N SER A 642 15.18 -37.45 9.19
CA SER A 642 15.61 -36.14 8.73
C SER A 642 16.76 -36.31 7.72
N VAL A 643 16.52 -36.00 6.46
CA VAL A 643 17.59 -35.87 5.45
C VAL A 643 18.23 -34.49 5.64
N GLN A 644 19.41 -34.47 6.25
CA GLN A 644 20.32 -33.32 6.34
C GLN A 644 20.85 -33.00 4.91
N PRO A 645 21.03 -31.73 4.50
CA PRO A 645 21.61 -31.42 3.19
C PRO A 645 23.12 -31.67 3.18
N ASP A 646 23.64 -32.14 2.05
CA ASP A 646 25.05 -32.49 1.84
C ASP A 646 26.02 -31.37 2.25
N GLY A 647 26.89 -31.68 3.20
CA GLY A 647 27.99 -30.84 3.66
C GLY A 647 29.30 -31.64 3.70
N GLN A 648 30.19 -31.28 2.77
CA GLN A 648 31.67 -31.31 2.83
C GLN A 648 32.37 -32.50 3.51
N LEU A 649 33.15 -33.23 2.70
CA LEU A 649 34.26 -34.09 3.13
C LEU A 649 35.14 -33.39 4.17
N TYR A 650 35.35 -34.00 5.34
CA TYR A 650 36.69 -34.24 5.91
C TYR A 650 36.63 -35.36 6.96
N ALA A 651 37.64 -36.22 6.94
CA ALA A 651 37.73 -37.49 7.65
C ALA A 651 38.05 -37.38 9.15
N SER A 652 37.56 -38.34 9.94
CA SER A 652 38.24 -38.89 11.14
C SER A 652 37.53 -40.14 11.64
N PRO A 653 38.25 -41.24 11.99
CA PRO A 653 37.62 -42.41 12.60
C PRO A 653 37.98 -42.61 14.08
N HIS A 654 37.09 -43.36 14.74
CA HIS A 654 37.21 -44.14 15.98
C HIS A 654 36.78 -43.55 17.34
N GLN A 655 35.66 -44.11 17.85
CA GLN A 655 35.50 -44.91 19.09
C GLN A 655 36.16 -44.38 20.38
N THR A 656 35.56 -44.29 21.58
CA THR A 656 34.49 -45.07 22.26
C THR A 656 34.22 -44.41 23.63
N ASN A 657 32.95 -44.16 23.97
CA ASN A 657 32.23 -44.36 25.25
C ASN A 657 32.86 -44.12 26.67
N PRO A 658 32.03 -43.96 27.73
CA PRO A 658 31.99 -42.77 28.58
C PRO A 658 32.44 -43.01 30.04
N SER A 659 32.65 -41.93 30.83
CA SER A 659 32.22 -41.82 32.24
C SER A 659 32.77 -40.57 32.96
N THR A 660 31.88 -39.97 33.77
CA THR A 660 32.11 -39.29 35.07
C THR A 660 33.11 -38.13 35.22
N ALA A 661 32.53 -36.97 35.55
CA ALA A 661 32.77 -36.14 36.75
C ALA A 661 34.09 -35.37 36.96
N SER A 662 33.89 -34.21 37.62
CA SER A 662 34.80 -33.38 38.43
C SER A 662 35.79 -32.42 37.74
N THR A 663 35.40 -31.13 37.79
CA THR A 663 36.09 -29.98 38.41
C THR A 663 37.61 -29.74 38.28
N ALA A 664 37.89 -28.43 38.20
CA ALA A 664 39.13 -27.69 38.50
C ALA A 664 40.14 -27.59 37.33
N GLU A 665 40.41 -26.41 36.75
CA GLU A 665 41.11 -25.21 37.26
C GLU A 665 42.60 -25.24 36.87
N GLU A 666 43.09 -24.06 36.48
CA GLU A 666 44.50 -23.66 36.43
C GLU A 666 45.46 -24.18 35.32
N ASP A 667 45.74 -23.24 34.40
CA ASP A 667 47.00 -22.48 34.37
C ASP A 667 47.96 -22.67 33.17
N ALA A 668 48.46 -21.49 32.79
CA ALA A 668 49.59 -21.07 31.99
C ALA A 668 50.52 -22.08 31.31
N GLY A 669 50.96 -21.69 30.11
CA GLY A 669 52.33 -22.00 29.69
C GLY A 669 52.62 -21.90 28.20
N ASN A 670 52.99 -20.69 27.75
CA ASN A 670 54.05 -20.42 26.78
C ASN A 670 54.28 -21.42 25.61
N ARG A 671 53.92 -21.02 24.40
CA ARG A 671 54.86 -20.42 23.43
C ARG A 671 54.17 -19.95 22.16
#